data_AF-A0A5D6XYP4-F1
#
_entry.id   AF-A0A5D6XYP4-F1
#
_cell.length_a   1.000
_cell.length_b   1.000
_cell.length_c   1.000
_cell.angle_alpha   90.00
_cell.angle_beta   90.00
_cell.angle_gamma   90.00
#
_symmetry.space_group_name_H-M   'P 1'
#
loop_
_entity.id
_entity.type
_entity.pdbx_description
1 polymer ?
#
loop_
_entity_poly.entity_id
_entity_poly.type
_entity_poly.pdbx_seq_one_letter_code
_entity_poly.pdbx_strand_id
1 'polypeptide(L)'
;MTAVVVPDADACQCGHSHQPPPPPLGPAPSLAHQLWFPWRLLVLNPLPALAAFLALNAAFIGVGFVVGVVADAITPAGLLLALAAAAVLALRKVTSLLAYPGQLALVIRDGEANFARLTRRRLLMLVDAAAALAGALAAADPPAPRLRFLQAHQNFVFSLETLLLPTLKALEAVDKDGKLGPNGAVLLSALQGVRGFYAGALARPCADLSAAPSRDFEVRRQQLFGSNAAPTAAASSESAPLPGKQLVPAFTATVDRVREAVRLVGLPVAETKRDTAWVLTQLCQRPPKDVDAITNLDLMRADMAVRFRGEQVWIAGHGGHQIDAMFLPATSGGGAARPAVVICNPNGGLYEFHHVQMDWIKFYTDLDCHVLVYNYRGYGRNAGAPSPRANNLDGLAIVAYLKTQRAVTKIAVHGESIGGMVATYLASHSADVDVLVADRTFASMPALAQRLIASWAGRAVRLLTRWETDNASNYLRAPCPKLLCSDAGDDIIHDGASLKTGVALRVELSDDAFDLPSLDTPAARRPRDSSLVLAAVASWLPWSLSGAKSVRRSSEADSRPQLGGPLTEEMARRFSESVLSIAKRAMLYTARRDGGDKASSTQDSDAGDTGVGSSHVTITVQSARASPNDKNDKNNNDDDDDDDRATDASERQSILSAEAVNFPEELLAVVWMQVACMDGYCGQTLLQAAESGGHDKIRAWLASVLAWGGRAPPSRRSLPSVDPFERQGIAIIPAPIAQTHAMLQELVEQYPAVTFDLDIGFLVLLVEFLHDALQRRWRRRDDARKQHDAAKDALSAATAPARPSELPRIIDTEDAQLGCLLALHCGHNKNFHEREKQALVAFLSHAGFLSVAPPPPSSSDPMRRNAST
;
A
#
# COMPACT_ATOMS: atom_id res chain seq x y z
N MET A 1 41.11 8.24 -82.33
CA MET A 1 41.01 7.90 -83.76
C MET A 1 39.80 8.62 -84.34
N THR A 2 40.09 9.65 -85.14
CA THR A 2 39.36 10.11 -86.35
C THR A 2 37.85 9.85 -86.43
N ALA A 3 37.06 10.93 -86.34
CA ALA A 3 36.27 11.54 -87.44
C ALA A 3 34.96 10.76 -87.73
N VAL A 4 33.79 11.39 -87.74
CA VAL A 4 33.23 12.06 -88.93
C VAL A 4 32.31 13.23 -88.53
N VAL A 5 32.50 14.33 -89.25
CA VAL A 5 31.71 15.57 -89.37
C VAL A 5 30.50 15.28 -90.28
N VAL A 6 29.30 15.83 -90.07
CA VAL A 6 28.76 16.98 -90.80
C VAL A 6 27.34 17.32 -90.27
N PRO A 7 26.93 18.60 -90.31
CA PRO A 7 25.83 19.18 -89.58
C PRO A 7 24.61 19.57 -90.46
N ASP A 8 23.61 20.14 -89.79
CA ASP A 8 22.57 21.10 -90.22
C ASP A 8 21.73 20.85 -91.48
N ALA A 9 20.40 20.90 -91.30
CA ALA A 9 19.48 21.85 -91.95
C ALA A 9 18.02 21.35 -91.86
N ASP A 10 17.14 22.11 -91.21
CA ASP A 10 16.12 22.90 -91.92
C ASP A 10 14.96 23.34 -91.01
N ALA A 11 14.63 24.61 -91.16
CA ALA A 11 13.49 25.28 -90.60
C ALA A 11 12.18 24.82 -91.26
N CYS A 12 11.07 24.76 -90.51
CA CYS A 12 9.93 25.67 -90.67
C CYS A 12 8.77 25.26 -89.75
N GLN A 13 8.17 26.24 -89.08
CA GLN A 13 6.91 26.13 -88.35
C GLN A 13 5.74 26.02 -89.33
N CYS A 14 4.77 25.13 -89.08
CA CYS A 14 3.33 25.30 -89.36
C CYS A 14 2.56 24.10 -88.76
N GLY A 15 1.46 24.38 -88.07
CA GLY A 15 0.72 23.39 -87.27
C GLY A 15 0.01 22.29 -88.04
N HIS A 16 -0.09 21.12 -87.41
CA HIS A 16 -1.33 20.42 -87.07
C HIS A 16 -0.97 19.17 -86.26
N SER A 17 -1.68 18.96 -85.17
CA SER A 17 -1.46 17.90 -84.17
C SER A 17 -1.82 16.52 -84.71
N HIS A 18 -0.81 15.71 -85.01
CA HIS A 18 -0.90 14.25 -84.93
C HIS A 18 0.16 13.77 -83.94
N GLN A 19 -0.25 13.45 -82.71
CA GLN A 19 0.62 12.80 -81.73
C GLN A 19 1.00 11.39 -82.25
N PRO A 20 2.29 11.02 -82.27
CA PRO A 20 2.68 9.64 -82.50
C PRO A 20 2.26 8.78 -81.30
N PRO A 21 2.01 7.47 -81.49
CA PRO A 21 1.62 6.59 -80.38
C PRO A 21 2.69 6.59 -79.29
N PRO A 22 2.32 6.50 -78.00
CA PRO A 22 3.28 6.48 -76.91
C PRO A 22 4.20 5.24 -77.05
N PRO A 23 5.50 5.36 -76.73
CA PRO A 23 6.39 4.22 -76.75
C PRO A 23 5.91 3.19 -75.72
N PRO A 24 6.16 1.88 -75.97
CA PRO A 24 5.73 0.85 -75.04
C PRO A 24 6.35 1.09 -73.66
N LEU A 25 5.51 1.12 -72.64
CA LEU A 25 5.93 1.12 -71.24
C LEU A 25 6.75 -0.15 -70.99
N GLY A 26 8.08 0.02 -70.90
CA GLY A 26 8.97 -1.03 -70.44
C GLY A 26 8.58 -1.49 -69.03
N PRO A 27 8.88 -2.75 -68.65
CA PRO A 27 8.53 -3.28 -67.35
C PRO A 27 9.11 -2.40 -66.22
N ALA A 28 8.31 -2.16 -65.18
CA ALA A 28 8.75 -1.39 -64.02
C ALA A 28 10.07 -1.95 -63.48
N PRO A 29 11.07 -1.10 -63.17
CA PRO A 29 12.38 -1.56 -62.72
C PRO A 29 12.18 -2.36 -61.43
N SER A 30 12.80 -3.55 -61.37
CA SER A 30 12.70 -4.42 -60.21
C SER A 30 13.14 -3.71 -58.93
N LEU A 31 12.60 -4.11 -57.77
CA LEU A 31 13.00 -3.56 -56.47
C LEU A 31 14.52 -3.59 -56.28
N ALA A 32 15.18 -4.64 -56.77
CA ALA A 32 16.64 -4.76 -56.76
C ALA A 32 17.34 -3.65 -57.58
N HIS A 33 16.78 -3.27 -58.73
CA HIS A 33 17.30 -2.17 -59.54
C HIS A 33 17.12 -0.82 -58.83
N GLN A 34 15.97 -0.60 -58.19
CA GLN A 34 15.68 0.63 -57.46
C GLN A 34 16.56 0.79 -56.22
N LEU A 35 16.80 -0.30 -55.48
CA LEU A 35 17.72 -0.31 -54.33
C LEU A 35 19.18 -0.16 -54.74
N TRP A 36 19.57 -0.66 -55.92
CA TRP A 36 20.94 -0.57 -56.42
C TRP A 36 21.27 0.78 -57.08
N PHE A 37 20.29 1.46 -57.66
CA PHE A 37 20.49 2.69 -58.44
C PHE A 37 21.29 3.80 -57.71
N PRO A 38 21.04 4.10 -56.41
CA PRO A 38 21.82 5.10 -55.67
C PRO A 38 23.29 4.67 -55.49
N TRP A 39 23.52 3.39 -55.20
CA TRP A 39 24.87 2.82 -55.05
C TRP A 39 25.61 2.76 -56.38
N ARG A 40 24.90 2.49 -57.48
CA ARG A 40 25.46 2.49 -58.83
C ARG A 40 26.02 3.87 -59.21
N LEU A 41 25.33 4.95 -58.87
CA LEU A 41 25.83 6.32 -59.09
C LEU A 41 27.08 6.62 -58.26
N LEU A 42 27.17 6.05 -57.07
CA LEU A 42 28.31 6.19 -56.17
C LEU A 42 29.50 5.32 -56.60
N VAL A 43 29.28 4.12 -57.15
CA VAL A 43 30.32 3.20 -57.62
C VAL A 43 30.86 3.55 -59.01
N LEU A 44 30.02 4.05 -59.92
CA LEU A 44 30.44 4.38 -61.30
C LEU A 44 31.08 5.76 -61.44
N ASN A 45 30.85 6.66 -60.47
CA ASN A 45 31.48 7.98 -60.49
C ASN A 45 32.61 8.03 -59.44
N PRO A 46 33.88 8.10 -59.86
CA PRO A 46 35.01 8.01 -58.93
C PRO A 46 35.07 9.19 -57.94
N LEU A 47 34.56 10.37 -58.31
CA LEU A 47 34.58 11.57 -57.47
C LEU A 47 33.61 11.49 -56.26
N PRO A 48 32.31 11.18 -56.44
CA PRO A 48 31.39 10.91 -55.32
C PRO A 48 31.83 9.74 -54.44
N ALA A 49 32.36 8.66 -55.04
CA ALA A 49 32.90 7.52 -54.30
C ALA A 49 34.04 7.96 -53.36
N LEU A 50 34.98 8.73 -53.91
CA LEU A 50 36.10 9.29 -53.17
C LEU A 50 35.64 10.27 -52.08
N ALA A 51 34.68 11.14 -52.38
CA ALA A 51 34.12 12.07 -51.40
C ALA A 51 33.44 11.34 -50.23
N ALA A 52 32.62 10.32 -50.53
CA ALA A 52 31.98 9.50 -49.50
C ALA A 52 33.02 8.71 -48.69
N PHE A 53 34.03 8.14 -49.34
CA PHE A 53 35.14 7.45 -48.68
C PHE A 53 35.94 8.37 -47.76
N LEU A 54 36.28 9.57 -48.24
CA LEU A 54 36.99 10.59 -47.45
C LEU A 54 36.13 11.08 -46.28
N ALA A 55 34.83 11.28 -46.47
CA ALA A 55 33.91 11.67 -45.39
C ALA A 55 33.77 10.56 -44.34
N LEU A 56 33.60 9.30 -44.76
CA LEU A 56 33.52 8.16 -43.84
C LEU A 56 34.83 7.95 -43.09
N ASN A 57 35.98 8.08 -43.77
CA ASN A 57 37.29 8.00 -43.11
C ASN A 57 37.54 9.18 -42.19
N ALA A 58 37.17 10.40 -42.57
CA ALA A 58 37.28 11.57 -41.69
C ALA A 58 36.38 11.41 -40.45
N ALA A 59 35.18 10.86 -40.59
CA ALA A 59 34.31 10.52 -39.47
C ALA A 59 34.90 9.40 -38.60
N PHE A 60 35.43 8.35 -39.21
CA PHE A 60 36.08 7.24 -38.49
C PHE A 60 37.33 7.69 -37.73
N ILE A 61 38.19 8.49 -38.37
CA ILE A 61 39.38 9.09 -37.76
C ILE A 61 38.98 10.11 -36.69
N GLY A 62 37.95 10.92 -36.93
CA GLY A 62 37.46 11.90 -35.95
C GLY A 62 36.89 11.23 -34.71
N VAL A 63 36.04 10.21 -34.87
CA VAL A 63 35.52 9.41 -33.76
C VAL A 63 36.65 8.65 -33.07
N GLY A 64 37.54 8.02 -33.85
CA GLY A 64 38.69 7.30 -33.32
C GLY A 64 39.67 8.20 -32.56
N PHE A 65 39.85 9.44 -32.99
CA PHE A 65 40.66 10.45 -32.30
C PHE A 65 39.97 10.90 -31.01
N VAL A 66 38.66 11.14 -31.01
CA VAL A 66 37.93 11.47 -29.77
C VAL A 66 37.98 10.30 -28.79
N VAL A 67 37.78 9.07 -29.26
CA VAL A 67 37.89 7.84 -28.45
C VAL A 67 39.33 7.65 -27.96
N GLY A 68 40.33 7.92 -28.80
CA GLY A 68 41.75 7.89 -28.46
C GLY A 68 42.12 8.92 -27.40
N VAL A 69 41.70 10.18 -27.56
CA VAL A 69 41.88 11.25 -26.58
C VAL A 69 41.16 10.93 -25.27
N VAL A 70 39.95 10.35 -25.32
CA VAL A 70 39.23 9.89 -24.14
C VAL A 70 39.93 8.70 -23.49
N ALA A 71 40.46 7.74 -24.26
CA ALA A 71 41.20 6.59 -23.76
C ALA A 71 42.55 7.01 -23.13
N ASP A 72 43.25 7.97 -23.74
CA ASP A 72 44.51 8.54 -23.24
C ASP A 72 44.29 9.46 -22.04
N ALA A 73 43.13 10.15 -21.96
CA ALA A 73 42.75 10.97 -20.82
C ALA A 73 42.21 10.14 -19.63
N ILE A 74 41.60 8.99 -19.90
CA ILE A 74 41.11 8.07 -18.88
C ILE A 74 42.25 7.14 -18.48
N THR A 75 43.04 7.59 -17.50
CA THR A 75 43.90 6.68 -16.74
C THR A 75 43.05 5.51 -16.18
N PRO A 76 43.63 4.33 -15.91
CA PRO A 76 42.90 3.22 -15.26
C PRO A 76 42.15 3.67 -13.99
N ALA A 77 42.71 4.63 -13.25
CA ALA A 77 42.06 5.28 -12.10
C ALA A 77 40.85 6.15 -12.51
N GLY A 78 40.95 6.91 -13.60
CA GLY A 78 39.83 7.65 -14.18
C GLY A 78 38.69 6.74 -14.65
N LEU A 79 39.00 5.59 -15.25
CA LEU A 79 37.98 4.61 -15.68
C LEU A 79 37.28 4.02 -14.46
N LEU A 80 38.04 3.65 -13.44
CA LEU A 80 37.51 3.15 -12.17
C LEU A 80 36.58 4.18 -11.51
N LEU A 81 36.97 5.45 -11.48
CA LEU A 81 36.14 6.54 -10.95
C LEU A 81 34.85 6.73 -11.75
N ALA A 82 34.92 6.68 -13.08
CA ALA A 82 33.75 6.78 -13.95
C ALA A 82 32.79 5.59 -13.74
N LEU A 83 33.32 4.36 -13.65
CA LEU A 83 32.53 3.16 -13.35
C LEU A 83 31.90 3.22 -11.96
N ALA A 84 32.64 3.68 -10.95
CA ALA A 84 32.12 3.87 -9.60
C ALA A 84 31.01 4.93 -9.56
N ALA A 85 31.20 6.06 -10.24
CA ALA A 85 30.18 7.10 -10.37
C ALA A 85 28.93 6.57 -11.10
N ALA A 86 29.11 5.84 -12.20
CA ALA A 86 28.01 5.20 -12.93
C ALA A 86 27.25 4.20 -12.05
N ALA A 87 27.97 3.37 -11.27
CA ALA A 87 27.36 2.43 -10.33
C ALA A 87 26.55 3.15 -9.24
N VAL A 88 27.07 4.24 -8.68
CA VAL A 88 26.34 5.06 -7.68
C VAL A 88 25.09 5.69 -8.30
N LEU A 89 25.17 6.23 -9.52
CA LEU A 89 24.03 6.81 -10.22
C LEU A 89 22.97 5.76 -10.57
N ALA A 90 23.39 4.58 -11.03
CA ALA A 90 22.50 3.45 -11.29
C ALA A 90 21.80 3.01 -10.00
N LEU A 91 22.55 2.85 -8.91
CA LEU A 91 21.98 2.43 -7.62
C LEU A 91 21.02 3.48 -7.05
N ARG A 92 21.34 4.77 -7.18
CA ARG A 92 20.41 5.88 -6.87
C ARG A 92 19.12 5.79 -7.67
N LYS A 93 19.21 5.50 -8.98
CA LYS A 93 18.03 5.34 -9.83
C LYS A 93 17.20 4.12 -9.41
N VAL A 94 17.84 3.00 -9.10
CA VAL A 94 17.16 1.80 -8.57
C VAL A 94 16.46 2.10 -7.25
N THR A 95 17.14 2.73 -6.28
CA THR A 95 16.51 3.12 -5.00
C THR A 95 15.33 4.06 -5.22
N SER A 96 15.46 5.03 -6.13
CA SER A 96 14.34 5.92 -6.50
C SER A 96 13.16 5.16 -7.11
N LEU A 97 13.41 4.18 -7.99
CA LEU A 97 12.36 3.37 -8.60
C LEU A 97 11.68 2.44 -7.60
N LEU A 98 12.40 1.90 -6.61
CA LEU A 98 11.81 1.07 -5.56
C LEU A 98 10.94 1.89 -4.60
N ALA A 99 11.40 3.08 -4.21
CA ALA A 99 10.63 3.99 -3.36
C ALA A 99 9.48 4.67 -4.11
N TYR A 100 9.59 4.83 -5.43
CA TYR A 100 8.62 5.50 -6.28
C TYR A 100 8.40 4.75 -7.61
N PRO A 101 7.75 3.58 -7.59
CA PRO A 101 7.57 2.71 -8.73
C PRO A 101 6.51 3.23 -9.70
N GLY A 102 5.68 4.21 -9.32
CA GLY A 102 4.73 4.87 -10.23
C GLY A 102 5.39 5.60 -11.42
N GLN A 103 6.73 5.76 -11.40
CA GLN A 103 7.52 6.18 -12.56
C GLN A 103 7.59 5.12 -13.67
N LEU A 104 7.30 3.86 -13.35
CA LEU A 104 7.44 2.74 -14.28
C LEU A 104 6.17 2.57 -15.10
N ALA A 105 6.33 2.47 -16.41
CA ALA A 105 5.23 2.11 -17.32
C ALA A 105 4.58 0.77 -16.94
N LEU A 106 5.31 -0.15 -16.30
CA LEU A 106 4.77 -1.40 -15.78
C LEU A 106 3.65 -1.17 -14.74
N VAL A 107 3.85 -0.26 -13.79
CA VAL A 107 2.84 0.05 -12.77
C VAL A 107 1.59 0.65 -13.40
N ILE A 108 1.78 1.52 -14.39
CA ILE A 108 0.66 2.12 -15.14
C ILE A 108 -0.12 1.03 -15.88
N ARG A 109 0.57 0.16 -16.62
CA ARG A 109 -0.05 -0.96 -17.37
C ARG A 109 -0.80 -1.93 -16.45
N ASP A 110 -0.26 -2.23 -15.28
CA ASP A 110 -0.92 -3.08 -14.29
C ASP A 110 -2.18 -2.40 -13.72
N GLY A 111 -2.13 -1.09 -13.45
CA GLY A 111 -3.27 -0.28 -13.05
C GLY A 111 -4.38 -0.24 -14.11
N GLU A 112 -4.00 0.01 -15.37
CA GLU A 112 -4.90 -0.03 -16.53
C GLU A 112 -5.54 -1.40 -16.72
N ALA A 113 -4.77 -2.48 -16.55
CA ALA A 113 -5.29 -3.85 -16.64
C ALA A 113 -6.26 -4.18 -15.48
N ASN A 114 -6.00 -3.69 -14.27
CA ASN A 114 -6.92 -3.81 -13.14
C ASN A 114 -8.24 -3.07 -13.43
N PHE A 115 -8.17 -1.84 -13.93
CA PHE A 115 -9.33 -1.07 -14.32
C PHE A 115 -10.12 -1.73 -15.46
N ALA A 116 -9.42 -2.32 -16.44
CA ALA A 116 -10.03 -3.09 -17.51
C ALA A 116 -10.86 -4.27 -16.97
N ARG A 117 -10.30 -5.05 -16.05
CA ARG A 117 -11.01 -6.16 -15.39
C ARG A 117 -12.26 -5.70 -14.66
N LEU A 118 -12.14 -4.59 -13.92
CA LEU A 118 -13.26 -4.00 -13.17
C LEU A 118 -14.37 -3.52 -14.12
N THR A 119 -14.02 -2.77 -15.16
CA THR A 119 -14.96 -2.24 -16.15
C THR A 119 -15.62 -3.38 -16.91
N ARG A 120 -14.87 -4.40 -17.33
CA ARG A 120 -15.42 -5.62 -17.94
C ARG A 120 -16.44 -6.30 -17.03
N ARG A 121 -16.10 -6.51 -15.75
CA ARG A 121 -17.03 -7.12 -14.78
C ARG A 121 -18.30 -6.29 -14.60
N ARG A 122 -18.18 -4.96 -14.50
CA ARG A 122 -19.34 -4.04 -14.40
C ARG A 122 -20.24 -4.11 -15.64
N LEU A 123 -19.66 -4.09 -16.83
CA LEU A 123 -20.43 -4.18 -18.08
C LEU A 123 -21.05 -5.57 -18.30
N LEU A 124 -20.40 -6.64 -17.85
CA LEU A 124 -21.00 -7.98 -17.89
C LEU A 124 -22.18 -8.10 -16.92
N MET A 125 -22.10 -7.53 -15.71
CA MET A 125 -23.24 -7.49 -14.78
C MET A 125 -24.45 -6.75 -15.38
N LEU A 126 -24.20 -5.66 -16.12
CA LEU A 126 -25.23 -4.96 -16.89
C LEU A 126 -25.82 -5.86 -17.99
N VAL A 127 -24.98 -6.55 -18.76
CA VAL A 127 -25.40 -7.49 -19.81
C VAL A 127 -26.27 -8.61 -19.24
N ASP A 128 -25.90 -9.16 -18.09
CA ASP A 128 -26.66 -10.22 -17.41
C ASP A 128 -28.01 -9.70 -16.89
N ALA A 129 -28.04 -8.49 -16.31
CA ALA A 129 -29.29 -7.84 -15.91
C ALA A 129 -30.21 -7.56 -17.11
N ALA A 130 -29.64 -7.14 -18.24
CA ALA A 130 -30.38 -6.91 -19.47
C ALA A 130 -30.94 -8.21 -20.06
N ALA A 131 -30.15 -9.29 -20.06
CA ALA A 131 -30.59 -10.61 -20.48
C ALA A 131 -31.70 -11.18 -19.59
N ALA A 132 -31.61 -10.96 -18.26
CA ALA A 132 -32.67 -11.34 -17.33
C ALA A 132 -33.98 -10.58 -17.61
N LEU A 133 -33.90 -9.28 -17.92
CA LEU A 133 -35.07 -8.50 -18.33
C LEU A 133 -35.65 -9.01 -19.66
N ALA A 134 -34.81 -9.24 -20.67
CA ALA A 134 -35.25 -9.80 -21.95
C ALA A 134 -35.94 -11.17 -21.77
N GLY A 135 -35.38 -12.03 -20.92
CA GLY A 135 -35.96 -13.32 -20.57
C GLY A 135 -37.31 -13.18 -19.85
N ALA A 136 -37.44 -12.26 -18.90
CA ALA A 136 -38.70 -11.98 -18.21
C ALA A 136 -39.79 -11.42 -19.14
N LEU A 137 -39.39 -10.66 -20.17
CA LEU A 137 -40.29 -10.14 -21.19
C LEU A 137 -40.71 -11.21 -22.21
N ALA A 138 -39.82 -12.17 -22.54
CA ALA A 138 -40.07 -13.22 -23.52
C ALA A 138 -40.79 -14.47 -22.97
N ALA A 139 -40.56 -14.82 -21.70
CA ALA A 139 -40.97 -16.11 -21.14
C ALA A 139 -42.49 -16.35 -21.25
N ALA A 140 -42.87 -17.54 -21.74
CA ALA A 140 -44.22 -18.06 -21.64
C ALA A 140 -44.34 -18.84 -20.33
N ASP A 141 -45.24 -18.39 -19.45
CA ASP A 141 -45.69 -19.11 -18.25
C ASP A 141 -44.62 -19.45 -17.16
N PRO A 142 -43.75 -18.50 -16.72
CA PRO A 142 -42.86 -18.76 -15.59
C PRO A 142 -43.59 -18.72 -14.24
N PRO A 143 -43.15 -19.46 -13.21
CA PRO A 143 -43.70 -19.34 -11.86
C PRO A 143 -43.45 -17.91 -11.32
N ALA A 144 -44.52 -17.27 -10.82
CA ALA A 144 -44.54 -15.89 -10.35
C ALA A 144 -44.01 -14.86 -11.38
N PRO A 145 -44.66 -14.72 -12.55
CA PRO A 145 -44.15 -13.95 -13.70
C PRO A 145 -43.93 -12.46 -13.37
N ARG A 146 -44.87 -11.86 -12.62
CA ARG A 146 -44.79 -10.45 -12.22
C ARG A 146 -43.59 -10.14 -11.33
N LEU A 147 -43.34 -10.98 -10.32
CA LEU A 147 -42.25 -10.76 -9.36
C LEU A 147 -40.89 -10.84 -10.07
N ARG A 148 -40.70 -11.84 -10.94
CA ARG A 148 -39.48 -12.00 -11.73
C ARG A 148 -39.24 -10.79 -12.65
N PHE A 149 -40.27 -10.31 -13.33
CA PHE A 149 -40.18 -9.11 -14.15
C PHE A 149 -39.79 -7.88 -13.33
N LEU A 150 -40.48 -7.62 -12.20
CA LEU A 150 -40.18 -6.45 -11.36
C LEU A 150 -38.73 -6.47 -10.86
N GLN A 151 -38.26 -7.63 -10.39
CA GLN A 151 -36.88 -7.80 -9.96
C GLN A 151 -35.89 -7.58 -11.11
N ALA A 152 -36.14 -8.16 -12.28
CA ALA A 152 -35.27 -8.02 -13.44
C ALA A 152 -35.25 -6.58 -13.98
N HIS A 153 -36.41 -5.91 -14.03
CA HIS A 153 -36.53 -4.52 -14.45
C HIS A 153 -35.82 -3.58 -13.47
N GLN A 154 -36.02 -3.76 -12.16
CA GLN A 154 -35.33 -2.96 -11.14
C GLN A 154 -33.81 -3.15 -11.20
N ASN A 155 -33.33 -4.39 -11.31
CA ASN A 155 -31.90 -4.69 -11.45
C ASN A 155 -31.32 -4.09 -12.73
N PHE A 156 -32.05 -4.16 -13.85
CA PHE A 156 -31.62 -3.57 -15.10
C PHE A 156 -31.55 -2.04 -15.02
N VAL A 157 -32.59 -1.36 -14.51
CA VAL A 157 -32.60 0.10 -14.32
C VAL A 157 -31.46 0.54 -13.41
N PHE A 158 -31.28 -0.14 -12.28
CA PHE A 158 -30.16 0.14 -11.37
C PHE A 158 -28.80 -0.03 -12.06
N SER A 159 -28.60 -1.11 -12.82
CA SER A 159 -27.34 -1.32 -13.55
C SER A 159 -27.13 -0.31 -14.68
N LEU A 160 -28.19 0.17 -15.33
CA LEU A 160 -28.13 1.22 -16.34
C LEU A 160 -27.64 2.55 -15.72
N GLU A 161 -28.16 2.91 -14.55
CA GLU A 161 -27.78 4.16 -13.87
C GLU A 161 -26.39 4.08 -13.22
N THR A 162 -26.03 2.95 -12.61
CA THR A 162 -24.81 2.83 -11.78
C THR A 162 -23.59 2.28 -12.53
N LEU A 163 -23.81 1.44 -13.56
CA LEU A 163 -22.73 0.75 -14.29
C LEU A 163 -22.58 1.29 -15.72
N LEU A 164 -23.67 1.40 -16.49
CA LEU A 164 -23.64 1.89 -17.88
C LEU A 164 -23.34 3.38 -17.92
N LEU A 165 -24.17 4.20 -17.26
CA LEU A 165 -24.16 5.65 -17.47
C LEU A 165 -22.81 6.32 -17.12
N PRO A 166 -22.11 5.97 -16.03
CA PRO A 166 -20.82 6.57 -15.74
C PRO A 166 -19.76 6.19 -16.79
N THR A 167 -19.74 4.92 -17.20
CA THR A 167 -18.80 4.41 -18.21
C THR A 167 -19.06 5.06 -19.57
N LEU A 168 -20.33 5.20 -19.95
CA LEU A 168 -20.76 5.85 -21.18
C LEU A 168 -20.30 7.31 -21.21
N LYS A 169 -20.60 8.09 -20.18
CA LYS A 169 -20.21 9.50 -20.10
C LYS A 169 -18.70 9.69 -20.07
N ALA A 170 -17.97 8.77 -19.44
CA ALA A 170 -16.52 8.81 -19.43
C ALA A 170 -15.94 8.59 -20.84
N LEU A 171 -16.49 7.64 -21.60
CA LEU A 171 -16.13 7.42 -23.01
C LEU A 171 -16.47 8.63 -23.87
N GLU A 172 -17.65 9.23 -23.69
CA GLU A 172 -18.06 10.46 -24.41
C GLU A 172 -17.11 11.64 -24.11
N ALA A 173 -16.63 11.77 -22.88
CA ALA A 173 -15.66 12.79 -22.51
C ALA A 173 -14.29 12.57 -23.20
N VAL A 174 -13.82 11.32 -23.25
CA VAL A 174 -12.56 10.97 -23.95
C VAL A 174 -12.68 11.13 -25.46
N ASP A 175 -13.85 10.81 -26.03
CA ASP A 175 -14.15 11.01 -27.46
C ASP A 175 -14.13 12.49 -27.84
N LYS A 176 -14.73 13.34 -27.00
CA LYS A 176 -14.72 14.80 -27.18
C LYS A 176 -13.31 15.38 -27.22
N ASP A 177 -12.38 14.80 -26.48
CA ASP A 177 -10.97 15.21 -26.46
C ASP A 177 -10.18 14.65 -27.67
N GLY A 178 -10.81 13.86 -28.55
CA GLY A 178 -10.18 13.26 -29.73
C GLY A 178 -9.20 12.13 -29.39
N LYS A 179 -9.33 11.53 -28.20
CA LYS A 179 -8.39 10.51 -27.69
C LYS A 179 -8.97 9.10 -27.66
N LEU A 180 -10.23 8.94 -28.07
CA LEU A 180 -10.87 7.64 -28.12
C LEU A 180 -10.42 6.88 -29.37
N GLY A 181 -9.83 5.70 -29.19
CA GLY A 181 -9.46 4.85 -30.31
C GLY A 181 -10.66 4.07 -30.90
N PRO A 182 -10.43 3.32 -32.01
CA PRO A 182 -11.48 2.59 -32.73
C PRO A 182 -12.26 1.57 -31.88
N ASN A 183 -11.58 0.79 -31.03
CA ASN A 183 -12.22 -0.16 -30.10
C ASN A 183 -13.06 0.58 -29.07
N GLY A 184 -12.57 1.73 -28.60
CA GLY A 184 -13.31 2.62 -27.71
C GLY A 184 -14.60 3.14 -28.35
N ALA A 185 -14.53 3.55 -29.62
CA ALA A 185 -15.69 4.00 -30.40
C ALA A 185 -16.74 2.88 -30.60
N VAL A 186 -16.30 1.64 -30.85
CA VAL A 186 -17.20 0.48 -30.93
C VAL A 186 -17.94 0.26 -29.60
N LEU A 187 -17.22 0.33 -28.47
CA LEU A 187 -17.85 0.21 -27.15
C LEU A 187 -18.82 1.36 -26.86
N LEU A 188 -18.43 2.60 -27.16
CA LEU A 188 -19.27 3.78 -27.00
C LEU A 188 -20.59 3.62 -27.78
N SER A 189 -20.50 3.27 -29.06
CA SER A 189 -21.66 3.03 -29.94
C SER A 189 -22.58 1.93 -29.40
N ALA A 190 -22.02 0.82 -28.91
CA ALA A 190 -22.79 -0.27 -28.34
C ALA A 190 -23.56 0.15 -27.07
N LEU A 191 -22.91 0.90 -26.17
CA LEU A 191 -23.55 1.41 -24.94
C LEU A 191 -24.63 2.46 -25.23
N GLN A 192 -24.39 3.36 -26.20
CA GLN A 192 -25.40 4.31 -26.68
C GLN A 192 -26.60 3.57 -27.27
N GLY A 193 -26.35 2.49 -28.01
CA GLY A 193 -27.40 1.64 -28.58
C GLY A 193 -28.34 1.06 -27.51
N VAL A 194 -27.80 0.44 -26.45
CA VAL A 194 -28.63 -0.12 -25.37
C VAL A 194 -29.40 0.97 -24.61
N ARG A 195 -28.75 2.09 -24.26
CA ARG A 195 -29.41 3.22 -23.57
C ARG A 195 -30.51 3.83 -24.43
N GLY A 196 -30.21 4.09 -25.70
CA GLY A 196 -31.15 4.68 -26.66
C GLY A 196 -32.35 3.77 -26.92
N PHE A 197 -32.11 2.46 -27.12
CA PHE A 197 -33.18 1.49 -27.30
C PHE A 197 -34.09 1.40 -26.07
N TYR A 198 -33.50 1.34 -24.87
CA TYR A 198 -34.30 1.31 -23.64
C TYR A 198 -35.16 2.57 -23.50
N ALA A 199 -34.54 3.76 -23.60
CA ALA A 199 -35.25 5.02 -23.45
C ALA A 199 -36.35 5.24 -24.50
N GLY A 200 -36.08 4.87 -25.76
CA GLY A 200 -36.98 5.09 -26.88
C GLY A 200 -38.10 4.04 -27.03
N ALA A 201 -37.83 2.78 -26.68
CA ALA A 201 -38.72 1.66 -27.03
C ALA A 201 -39.19 0.82 -25.83
N LEU A 202 -38.41 0.69 -24.74
CA LEU A 202 -38.75 -0.21 -23.61
C LEU A 202 -39.18 0.50 -22.33
N ALA A 203 -38.75 1.74 -22.07
CA ALA A 203 -38.99 2.43 -20.82
C ALA A 203 -40.49 2.60 -20.52
N ARG A 204 -41.27 3.08 -21.50
CA ARG A 204 -42.74 3.24 -21.36
C ARG A 204 -43.45 1.89 -21.23
N PRO A 205 -43.26 0.91 -22.14
CA PRO A 205 -43.90 -0.41 -21.99
C PRO A 205 -43.55 -1.12 -20.68
N CYS A 206 -42.30 -1.01 -20.20
CA CYS A 206 -41.91 -1.61 -18.92
C CYS A 206 -42.56 -0.89 -17.74
N ALA A 207 -42.70 0.44 -17.78
CA ALA A 207 -43.41 1.20 -16.74
C ALA A 207 -44.90 0.82 -16.68
N ASP A 208 -45.55 0.71 -17.85
CA ASP A 208 -46.94 0.25 -17.97
C ASP A 208 -47.11 -1.16 -17.40
N LEU A 209 -46.17 -2.06 -17.69
CA LEU A 209 -46.18 -3.43 -17.20
C LEU A 209 -45.93 -3.52 -15.69
N SER A 210 -45.06 -2.67 -15.14
CA SER A 210 -44.81 -2.56 -13.69
C SER A 210 -46.04 -2.09 -12.91
N ALA A 211 -46.86 -1.21 -13.52
CA ALA A 211 -48.09 -0.71 -12.93
C ALA A 211 -49.26 -1.71 -12.99
N ALA A 212 -49.18 -2.75 -13.83
CA ALA A 212 -50.24 -3.73 -13.98
C ALA A 212 -50.44 -4.59 -12.71
N PRO A 213 -51.69 -4.82 -12.26
CA PRO A 213 -51.98 -5.74 -11.15
C PRO A 213 -51.70 -7.19 -11.56
N SER A 214 -51.38 -8.05 -10.58
CA SER A 214 -50.93 -9.44 -10.83
C SER A 214 -51.89 -10.26 -11.72
N ARG A 215 -53.19 -10.02 -11.61
CA ARG A 215 -54.23 -10.72 -12.40
C ARG A 215 -54.20 -10.38 -13.90
N ASP A 216 -53.81 -9.15 -14.25
CA ASP A 216 -53.85 -8.62 -15.61
C ASP A 216 -52.45 -8.56 -16.24
N PHE A 217 -51.41 -8.90 -15.47
CA PHE A 217 -50.00 -8.80 -15.84
C PHE A 217 -49.69 -9.55 -17.14
N GLU A 218 -50.09 -10.81 -17.23
CA GLU A 218 -49.73 -11.67 -18.38
C GLU A 218 -50.46 -11.24 -19.66
N VAL A 219 -51.74 -10.87 -19.54
CA VAL A 219 -52.52 -10.30 -20.64
C VAL A 219 -51.85 -9.02 -21.15
N ARG A 220 -51.44 -8.13 -20.22
CA ARG A 220 -50.79 -6.87 -20.59
C ARG A 220 -49.41 -7.09 -21.20
N ARG A 221 -48.64 -8.05 -20.69
CA ARG A 221 -47.35 -8.46 -21.27
C ARG A 221 -47.52 -8.95 -22.71
N GLN A 222 -48.50 -9.80 -22.98
CA GLN A 222 -48.79 -10.30 -24.33
C GLN A 222 -49.25 -9.20 -25.28
N GLN A 223 -50.02 -8.21 -24.79
CA GLN A 223 -50.41 -7.05 -25.59
C GLN A 223 -49.23 -6.15 -25.99
N LEU A 224 -48.21 -6.05 -25.14
CA LEU A 224 -47.06 -5.16 -25.36
C LEU A 224 -45.89 -5.85 -26.08
N PHE A 225 -45.63 -7.13 -25.76
CA PHE A 225 -44.44 -7.86 -26.19
C PHE A 225 -44.75 -9.18 -26.91
N GLY A 226 -46.04 -9.56 -27.02
CA GLY A 226 -46.46 -10.79 -27.70
C GLY A 226 -46.60 -10.65 -29.21
N SER A 227 -47.00 -11.75 -29.86
CA SER A 227 -47.12 -11.88 -31.32
C SER A 227 -48.09 -10.87 -31.97
N ASN A 228 -49.11 -10.45 -31.22
CA ASN A 228 -50.19 -9.55 -31.66
C ASN A 228 -50.01 -8.11 -31.15
N ALA A 229 -48.82 -7.75 -30.65
CA ALA A 229 -48.57 -6.43 -30.08
C ALA A 229 -48.58 -5.32 -31.16
N ALA A 230 -49.27 -4.22 -30.85
CA ALA A 230 -49.35 -3.05 -31.72
C ALA A 230 -47.96 -2.37 -31.89
N PRO A 231 -47.66 -1.77 -33.06
CA PRO A 231 -46.38 -1.09 -33.28
C PRO A 231 -46.21 0.07 -32.31
N THR A 232 -45.04 0.17 -31.69
CA THR A 232 -44.69 1.30 -30.82
C THR A 232 -44.11 2.44 -31.65
N ALA A 233 -44.59 3.66 -31.43
CA ALA A 233 -44.11 4.84 -32.13
C ALA A 233 -42.67 5.17 -31.71
N ALA A 234 -41.73 5.18 -32.66
CA ALA A 234 -40.35 5.59 -32.44
C ALA A 234 -40.26 7.10 -32.19
N ALA A 235 -39.55 7.52 -31.15
CA ALA A 235 -39.39 8.93 -30.78
C ALA A 235 -38.14 9.61 -31.39
N SER A 236 -37.43 8.98 -32.33
CA SER A 236 -36.27 9.56 -33.02
C SER A 236 -36.34 9.31 -34.53
N SER A 237 -36.14 10.39 -35.29
CA SER A 237 -36.61 10.62 -36.67
C SER A 237 -35.92 9.87 -37.81
N GLU A 238 -35.30 8.70 -37.61
CA GLU A 238 -34.59 7.99 -38.71
C GLU A 238 -34.84 6.48 -38.83
N SER A 239 -35.67 5.85 -37.99
CA SER A 239 -35.98 4.41 -38.11
C SER A 239 -37.46 4.09 -38.07
N ALA A 240 -37.93 3.21 -38.96
CA ALA A 240 -39.32 2.75 -39.04
C ALA A 240 -39.84 2.15 -37.71
N PRO A 241 -41.15 2.26 -37.40
CA PRO A 241 -41.72 1.70 -36.17
C PRO A 241 -41.53 0.18 -36.12
N LEU A 242 -40.91 -0.32 -35.05
CA LEU A 242 -40.73 -1.75 -34.83
C LEU A 242 -42.03 -2.37 -34.28
N PRO A 243 -42.52 -3.48 -34.86
CA PRO A 243 -43.68 -4.19 -34.32
C PRO A 243 -43.34 -4.80 -32.94
N GLY A 244 -44.29 -4.83 -32.01
CA GLY A 244 -44.03 -5.22 -30.61
C GLY A 244 -43.39 -6.61 -30.44
N LYS A 245 -43.68 -7.55 -31.34
CA LYS A 245 -43.06 -8.90 -31.40
C LYS A 245 -41.54 -8.89 -31.68
N GLN A 246 -41.01 -7.81 -32.25
CA GLN A 246 -39.57 -7.65 -32.56
C GLN A 246 -38.82 -6.86 -31.48
N LEU A 247 -39.51 -6.28 -30.49
CA LEU A 247 -38.87 -5.46 -29.45
C LEU A 247 -37.88 -6.26 -28.60
N VAL A 248 -38.28 -7.45 -28.13
CA VAL A 248 -37.40 -8.28 -27.29
C VAL A 248 -36.21 -8.83 -28.09
N PRO A 249 -36.38 -9.41 -29.30
CA PRO A 249 -35.25 -9.81 -30.14
C PRO A 249 -34.30 -8.65 -30.50
N ALA A 250 -34.83 -7.47 -30.82
CA ALA A 250 -34.01 -6.30 -31.13
C ALA A 250 -33.24 -5.80 -29.91
N PHE A 251 -33.85 -5.82 -28.72
CA PHE A 251 -33.17 -5.52 -27.47
C PHE A 251 -32.04 -6.52 -27.20
N THR A 252 -32.30 -7.83 -27.31
CA THR A 252 -31.28 -8.87 -27.16
C THR A 252 -30.10 -8.64 -28.11
N ALA A 253 -30.37 -8.31 -29.38
CA ALA A 253 -29.31 -7.99 -30.34
C ALA A 253 -28.49 -6.74 -29.96
N THR A 254 -29.10 -5.73 -29.31
CA THR A 254 -28.35 -4.57 -28.78
C THR A 254 -27.47 -4.96 -27.59
N VAL A 255 -27.96 -5.85 -26.73
CA VAL A 255 -27.22 -6.36 -25.56
C VAL A 255 -26.05 -7.25 -26.01
N ASP A 256 -26.25 -8.08 -27.03
CA ASP A 256 -25.19 -8.92 -27.60
C ASP A 256 -24.06 -8.09 -28.23
N ARG A 257 -24.39 -6.95 -28.86
CA ARG A 257 -23.36 -5.99 -29.32
C ARG A 257 -22.51 -5.45 -28.17
N VAL A 258 -23.11 -5.16 -27.01
CA VAL A 258 -22.34 -4.79 -25.81
C VAL A 258 -21.48 -5.95 -25.34
N ARG A 259 -22.02 -7.18 -25.30
CA ARG A 259 -21.26 -8.38 -24.92
C ARG A 259 -20.02 -8.59 -25.79
N GLU A 260 -20.13 -8.38 -27.10
CA GLU A 260 -19.00 -8.45 -28.03
C GLU A 260 -18.02 -7.29 -27.82
N ALA A 261 -18.50 -6.06 -27.69
CA ALA A 261 -17.64 -4.90 -27.45
C ALA A 261 -16.86 -5.00 -26.13
N VAL A 262 -17.44 -5.63 -25.10
CA VAL A 262 -16.79 -5.89 -23.81
C VAL A 262 -15.55 -6.78 -23.94
N ARG A 263 -15.46 -7.62 -24.99
CA ARG A 263 -14.24 -8.41 -25.26
C ARG A 263 -13.04 -7.55 -25.66
N LEU A 264 -13.29 -6.34 -26.17
CA LEU A 264 -12.27 -5.36 -26.56
C LEU A 264 -11.78 -4.52 -25.38
N VAL A 265 -12.38 -4.65 -24.18
CA VAL A 265 -11.97 -3.92 -22.98
C VAL A 265 -10.72 -4.54 -22.38
N GLY A 266 -9.60 -3.84 -22.57
CA GLY A 266 -8.28 -4.22 -22.07
C GLY A 266 -7.50 -5.13 -23.01
N LEU A 267 -6.22 -5.33 -22.69
CA LEU A 267 -5.35 -6.25 -23.44
C LEU A 267 -5.68 -7.71 -23.12
N PRO A 268 -5.50 -8.66 -24.07
CA PRO A 268 -5.54 -10.09 -23.77
C PRO A 268 -4.43 -10.41 -22.76
N VAL A 269 -4.81 -10.83 -21.55
CA VAL A 269 -3.84 -11.23 -20.53
C VAL A 269 -3.64 -12.73 -20.64
N ALA A 270 -2.49 -13.16 -21.13
CA ALA A 270 -2.05 -14.54 -20.89
C ALA A 270 -1.62 -14.65 -19.43
N GLU A 271 -2.19 -15.62 -18.70
CA GLU A 271 -1.74 -15.96 -17.34
C GLU A 271 -0.31 -16.50 -17.42
N THR A 272 0.65 -15.58 -17.30
CA THR A 272 2.07 -15.89 -17.25
C THR A 272 2.51 -15.78 -15.80
N LYS A 273 3.28 -16.78 -15.34
CA LYS A 273 3.87 -16.77 -14.01
C LYS A 273 4.74 -15.51 -13.89
N ARG A 274 4.46 -14.67 -12.89
CA ARG A 274 5.16 -13.41 -12.64
C ARG A 274 6.51 -13.68 -11.94
N ASP A 275 7.44 -14.27 -12.67
CA ASP A 275 8.81 -14.48 -12.20
C ASP A 275 9.72 -13.26 -12.51
N THR A 276 10.98 -13.32 -12.07
CA THR A 276 11.95 -12.24 -12.29
C THR A 276 12.23 -12.01 -13.77
N ALA A 277 12.21 -13.06 -14.58
CA ALA A 277 12.36 -12.98 -16.03
C ALA A 277 11.17 -12.24 -16.67
N TRP A 278 9.94 -12.49 -16.21
CA TRP A 278 8.76 -11.75 -16.60
C TRP A 278 8.90 -10.27 -16.27
N VAL A 279 9.28 -9.92 -15.04
CA VAL A 279 9.46 -8.52 -14.62
C VAL A 279 10.50 -7.81 -15.48
N LEU A 280 11.67 -8.43 -15.71
CA LEU A 280 12.72 -7.86 -16.57
C LEU A 280 12.22 -7.67 -18.00
N THR A 281 11.50 -8.65 -18.53
CA THR A 281 10.92 -8.57 -19.88
C THR A 281 9.90 -7.42 -19.95
N GLN A 282 9.03 -7.29 -18.95
CA GLN A 282 8.02 -6.24 -18.89
C GLN A 282 8.60 -4.83 -18.71
N LEU A 283 9.67 -4.68 -17.93
CA LEU A 283 10.38 -3.40 -17.79
C LEU A 283 10.99 -2.93 -19.12
N CYS A 284 11.40 -3.87 -19.98
CA CYS A 284 11.96 -3.60 -21.31
C CYS A 284 10.89 -3.49 -22.41
N GLN A 285 9.67 -3.98 -22.15
CA GLN A 285 8.57 -3.92 -23.12
C GLN A 285 8.05 -2.49 -23.25
N ARG A 286 8.23 -1.94 -24.46
CA ARG A 286 7.51 -0.73 -24.85
C ARG A 286 6.04 -1.07 -25.07
N PRO A 287 5.11 -0.16 -24.74
CA PRO A 287 3.71 -0.35 -25.09
C PRO A 287 3.62 -0.58 -26.60
N PRO A 288 2.91 -1.62 -27.05
CA PRO A 288 2.73 -1.85 -28.49
C PRO A 288 1.99 -0.64 -29.05
N LYS A 289 2.59 0.04 -30.05
CA LYS A 289 2.04 1.26 -30.65
C LYS A 289 0.70 1.03 -31.37
N ASP A 290 0.40 -0.23 -31.68
CA ASP A 290 -0.69 -0.62 -32.56
C ASP A 290 -1.91 -1.20 -31.82
N VAL A 291 -1.89 -1.25 -30.48
CA VAL A 291 -3.02 -1.80 -29.70
C VAL A 291 -3.82 -0.68 -29.04
N ASP A 292 -5.03 -0.49 -29.52
CA ASP A 292 -6.00 0.44 -28.95
C ASP A 292 -6.56 -0.10 -27.62
N ALA A 293 -5.92 0.30 -26.53
CA ALA A 293 -6.36 0.02 -25.17
C ALA A 293 -7.44 1.02 -24.77
N ILE A 294 -8.70 0.56 -24.77
CA ILE A 294 -9.88 1.36 -24.34
C ILE A 294 -9.66 1.95 -22.93
N THR A 295 -9.12 1.14 -22.02
CA THR A 295 -8.93 1.49 -20.62
C THR A 295 -7.51 1.97 -20.38
N ASN A 296 -7.34 3.29 -20.38
CA ASN A 296 -6.09 3.98 -20.11
C ASN A 296 -6.29 5.05 -19.03
N LEU A 297 -5.20 5.73 -18.61
CA LEU A 297 -5.28 6.81 -17.61
C LEU A 297 -6.28 7.93 -17.99
N ASP A 298 -6.51 8.19 -19.28
CA ASP A 298 -7.44 9.25 -19.71
C ASP A 298 -8.89 8.85 -19.46
N LEU A 299 -9.26 7.60 -19.74
CA LEU A 299 -10.57 7.07 -19.38
C LEU A 299 -10.76 7.01 -17.85
N MET A 300 -9.70 6.70 -17.09
CA MET A 300 -9.77 6.68 -15.62
C MET A 300 -10.02 8.08 -15.05
N ARG A 301 -9.33 9.11 -15.56
CA ARG A 301 -9.60 10.51 -15.19
C ARG A 301 -11.04 10.92 -15.55
N ALA A 302 -11.53 10.53 -16.73
CA ALA A 302 -12.90 10.82 -17.15
C ALA A 302 -13.94 10.10 -16.27
N ASP A 303 -13.68 8.84 -15.88
CA ASP A 303 -14.53 8.08 -14.95
C ASP A 303 -14.60 8.78 -13.57
N MET A 304 -13.47 9.30 -13.07
CA MET A 304 -13.46 10.11 -11.85
C MET A 304 -14.25 11.42 -12.00
N ALA A 305 -14.04 12.15 -13.10
CA ALA A 305 -14.74 13.38 -13.41
C ALA A 305 -16.27 13.17 -13.43
N VAL A 306 -16.73 12.05 -13.99
CA VAL A 306 -18.15 11.72 -14.06
C VAL A 306 -18.70 11.23 -12.71
N ARG A 307 -18.02 10.30 -12.03
CA ARG A 307 -18.54 9.68 -10.79
C ARG A 307 -18.56 10.64 -9.62
N PHE A 308 -17.57 11.52 -9.53
CA PHE A 308 -17.34 12.37 -8.37
C PHE A 308 -17.39 13.86 -8.71
N ARG A 309 -17.85 14.22 -9.92
CA ARG A 309 -17.85 15.61 -10.42
C ARG A 309 -16.45 16.25 -10.38
N GLY A 310 -15.43 15.43 -10.57
CA GLY A 310 -14.03 15.84 -10.48
C GLY A 310 -13.64 16.83 -11.58
N GLU A 311 -12.86 17.83 -11.20
CA GLU A 311 -12.23 18.82 -12.07
C GLU A 311 -10.72 18.55 -12.11
N GLN A 312 -10.16 18.32 -13.30
CA GLN A 312 -8.71 18.27 -13.45
C GLN A 312 -8.14 19.68 -13.33
N VAL A 313 -7.12 19.83 -12.48
CA VAL A 313 -6.46 21.10 -12.20
C VAL A 313 -4.95 20.95 -12.32
N TRP A 314 -4.30 21.98 -12.86
CA TRP A 314 -2.84 22.08 -12.91
C TRP A 314 -2.39 23.10 -11.88
N ILE A 315 -1.56 22.65 -10.94
CA ILE A 315 -1.11 23.49 -9.82
C ILE A 315 0.37 23.80 -10.00
N ALA A 316 0.74 25.08 -9.87
CA ALA A 316 2.13 25.51 -9.88
C ALA A 316 2.83 25.09 -8.58
N GLY A 317 3.62 24.03 -8.67
CA GLY A 317 4.46 23.47 -7.60
C GLY A 317 5.83 24.14 -7.47
N HIS A 318 6.70 23.49 -6.70
CA HIS A 318 8.02 24.01 -6.39
C HIS A 318 8.93 24.08 -7.63
N GLY A 319 9.56 25.24 -7.84
CA GLY A 319 10.42 25.49 -9.00
C GLY A 319 9.65 25.58 -10.33
N GLY A 320 8.37 25.96 -10.28
CA GLY A 320 7.52 26.11 -11.48
C GLY A 320 7.02 24.78 -12.06
N HIS A 321 7.23 23.66 -11.35
CA HIS A 321 6.72 22.35 -11.74
C HIS A 321 5.19 22.37 -11.84
N GLN A 322 4.63 21.75 -12.88
CA GLN A 322 3.18 21.63 -13.03
C GLN A 322 2.71 20.31 -12.44
N ILE A 323 1.86 20.40 -11.41
CA ILE A 323 1.30 19.24 -10.71
C ILE A 323 -0.07 18.93 -11.32
N ASP A 324 -0.20 17.76 -11.97
CA ASP A 324 -1.47 17.17 -12.38
C ASP A 324 -2.23 16.68 -11.14
N ALA A 325 -3.38 17.29 -10.89
CA ALA A 325 -4.25 16.99 -9.77
C ALA A 325 -5.73 16.92 -10.20
N MET A 326 -6.53 16.27 -9.38
CA MET A 326 -7.98 16.19 -9.53
C MET A 326 -8.64 16.74 -8.25
N PHE A 327 -9.44 17.78 -8.42
CA PHE A 327 -10.27 18.36 -7.36
C PHE A 327 -11.68 17.77 -7.46
N LEU A 328 -12.10 17.03 -6.44
CA LEU A 328 -13.41 16.40 -6.35
C LEU A 328 -14.26 17.18 -5.33
N PRO A 329 -15.32 17.88 -5.77
CA PRO A 329 -16.10 18.69 -4.86
C PRO A 329 -16.94 17.83 -3.90
N ALA A 330 -17.28 18.42 -2.76
CA ALA A 330 -18.23 17.86 -1.80
C ALA A 330 -19.57 17.48 -2.48
N THR A 331 -20.26 16.46 -1.95
CA THR A 331 -21.51 15.96 -2.55
C THR A 331 -22.58 17.04 -2.66
N SER A 332 -22.67 17.93 -1.66
CA SER A 332 -23.60 19.07 -1.65
C SER A 332 -23.21 20.21 -2.60
N GLY A 333 -22.01 20.21 -3.18
CA GLY A 333 -21.57 21.16 -4.21
C GLY A 333 -20.23 21.87 -3.92
N GLY A 334 -19.79 22.71 -4.86
CA GLY A 334 -18.48 23.37 -4.89
C GLY A 334 -18.29 24.61 -3.99
N GLY A 335 -19.09 24.79 -2.94
CA GLY A 335 -19.00 25.98 -2.08
C GLY A 335 -17.70 26.03 -1.25
N ALA A 336 -17.07 27.20 -1.16
CA ALA A 336 -15.81 27.42 -0.42
C ALA A 336 -15.92 27.16 1.10
N ALA A 337 -17.14 27.13 1.64
CA ALA A 337 -17.40 26.90 3.07
C ALA A 337 -17.16 25.44 3.52
N ARG A 338 -16.97 24.50 2.59
CA ARG A 338 -16.76 23.08 2.91
C ARG A 338 -15.27 22.79 3.16
N PRO A 339 -14.95 21.92 4.12
CA PRO A 339 -13.58 21.49 4.34
C PRO A 339 -13.04 20.71 3.13
N ALA A 340 -11.71 20.72 2.94
CA ALA A 340 -11.05 19.91 1.93
C ALA A 340 -10.06 18.92 2.55
N VAL A 341 -9.95 17.74 1.97
CA VAL A 341 -8.96 16.73 2.32
C VAL A 341 -7.98 16.56 1.17
N VAL A 342 -6.69 16.81 1.43
CA VAL A 342 -5.61 16.46 0.51
C VAL A 342 -5.16 15.04 0.82
N ILE A 343 -5.30 14.14 -0.14
CA ILE A 343 -4.79 12.78 -0.02
C ILE A 343 -3.37 12.75 -0.60
N CYS A 344 -2.39 12.42 0.25
CA CYS A 344 -1.03 12.16 -0.16
C CYS A 344 -0.90 10.66 -0.46
N ASN A 345 -0.69 10.33 -1.73
CA ASN A 345 -0.82 8.96 -2.23
C ASN A 345 0.22 7.98 -1.63
N PRO A 346 -0.15 6.68 -1.54
CA PRO A 346 0.77 5.60 -1.16
C PRO A 346 1.75 5.25 -2.28
N ASN A 347 2.56 4.21 -2.04
CA ASN A 347 3.60 3.78 -2.96
C ASN A 347 3.04 3.32 -4.32
N GLY A 348 3.50 3.90 -5.43
CA GLY A 348 2.94 3.61 -6.77
C GLY A 348 1.49 4.07 -6.96
N GLY A 349 0.93 4.83 -6.01
CA GLY A 349 -0.42 5.37 -6.08
C GLY A 349 -0.49 6.54 -7.06
N LEU A 350 -0.90 6.25 -8.29
CA LEU A 350 -1.39 7.29 -9.19
C LEU A 350 -2.81 7.67 -8.76
N TYR A 351 -3.15 8.96 -8.81
CA TYR A 351 -4.47 9.38 -8.34
C TYR A 351 -5.61 8.79 -9.17
N GLU A 352 -5.34 8.47 -10.44
CA GLU A 352 -6.27 7.82 -11.36
C GLU A 352 -6.72 6.45 -10.84
N PHE A 353 -5.88 5.77 -10.06
CA PHE A 353 -6.17 4.45 -9.49
C PHE A 353 -6.88 4.54 -8.15
N HIS A 354 -6.92 5.73 -7.56
CA HIS A 354 -7.23 5.89 -6.16
C HIS A 354 -8.66 5.40 -5.84
N HIS A 355 -9.67 5.73 -6.65
CA HIS A 355 -11.06 5.27 -6.42
C HIS A 355 -11.30 3.81 -6.78
N VAL A 356 -10.33 3.14 -7.41
CA VAL A 356 -10.37 1.71 -7.73
C VAL A 356 -9.72 0.90 -6.63
N GLN A 357 -8.63 1.41 -6.05
CA GLN A 357 -7.83 0.73 -5.03
C GLN A 357 -8.38 0.97 -3.62
N MET A 358 -8.75 2.21 -3.31
CA MET A 358 -9.20 2.64 -1.99
C MET A 358 -10.50 3.45 -2.08
N ASP A 359 -11.27 3.47 -1.01
CA ASP A 359 -12.55 4.19 -0.98
C ASP A 359 -12.47 5.61 -0.39
N TRP A 360 -11.27 6.13 -0.11
CA TRP A 360 -11.08 7.44 0.53
C TRP A 360 -11.77 8.60 -0.19
N ILE A 361 -11.72 8.63 -1.53
CA ILE A 361 -12.41 9.67 -2.31
C ILE A 361 -13.91 9.63 -1.99
N LYS A 362 -14.54 8.46 -2.10
CA LYS A 362 -15.96 8.30 -1.81
C LYS A 362 -16.26 8.65 -0.35
N PHE A 363 -15.49 8.08 0.57
CA PHE A 363 -15.63 8.28 2.02
C PHE A 363 -15.66 9.76 2.40
N TYR A 364 -14.69 10.55 1.94
CA TYR A 364 -14.66 11.98 2.26
C TYR A 364 -15.71 12.80 1.51
N THR A 365 -16.01 12.46 0.25
CA THR A 365 -17.11 13.15 -0.47
C THR A 365 -18.48 12.88 0.15
N ASP A 366 -18.71 11.67 0.70
CA ASP A 366 -19.94 11.32 1.43
C ASP A 366 -20.03 12.08 2.77
N LEU A 367 -18.88 12.40 3.39
CA LEU A 367 -18.77 13.30 4.55
C LEU A 367 -18.82 14.78 4.17
N ASP A 368 -19.19 15.07 2.92
CA ASP A 368 -19.40 16.42 2.39
C ASP A 368 -18.13 17.30 2.45
N CYS A 369 -16.98 16.67 2.26
CA CYS A 369 -15.69 17.33 2.08
C CYS A 369 -15.33 17.41 0.59
N HIS A 370 -14.62 18.48 0.21
CA HIS A 370 -13.83 18.47 -1.01
C HIS A 370 -12.67 17.50 -0.86
N VAL A 371 -12.25 16.85 -1.93
CA VAL A 371 -11.09 15.96 -1.94
C VAL A 371 -10.14 16.41 -3.05
N LEU A 372 -8.86 16.52 -2.74
CA LEU A 372 -7.82 16.77 -3.73
C LEU A 372 -6.83 15.62 -3.73
N VAL A 373 -6.68 15.01 -4.89
CA VAL A 373 -5.68 13.96 -5.17
C VAL A 373 -4.74 14.46 -6.28
N TYR A 374 -3.50 14.01 -6.27
CA TYR A 374 -2.48 14.51 -7.20
C TYR A 374 -1.42 13.45 -7.46
N ASN A 375 -0.65 13.59 -8.54
CA ASN A 375 0.46 12.69 -8.85
C ASN A 375 1.80 13.24 -8.32
N TYR A 376 2.69 12.37 -7.83
CA TYR A 376 4.07 12.78 -7.52
C TYR A 376 4.86 13.06 -8.81
N ARG A 377 6.03 13.70 -8.70
CA ARG A 377 6.90 13.92 -9.87
C ARG A 377 7.29 12.59 -10.52
N GLY A 378 7.31 12.58 -11.84
CA GLY A 378 7.58 11.39 -12.64
C GLY A 378 6.42 10.40 -12.73
N TYR A 379 5.26 10.66 -12.10
CA TYR A 379 4.09 9.78 -12.17
C TYR A 379 3.10 10.31 -13.20
N GLY A 380 2.52 9.41 -14.01
CA GLY A 380 1.51 9.77 -15.00
C GLY A 380 2.01 10.88 -15.93
N ARG A 381 1.34 12.03 -15.90
CA ARG A 381 1.70 13.22 -16.70
C ARG A 381 2.69 14.17 -16.01
N ASN A 382 3.04 13.94 -14.75
CA ASN A 382 3.95 14.83 -14.02
C ASN A 382 5.39 14.57 -14.42
N ALA A 383 6.03 15.58 -15.01
CA ALA A 383 7.43 15.51 -15.40
C ALA A 383 8.40 15.44 -14.19
N GLY A 384 9.68 15.21 -14.47
CA GLY A 384 10.74 15.22 -13.47
C GLY A 384 10.92 13.89 -12.73
N ALA A 385 11.67 13.93 -11.63
CA ALA A 385 11.96 12.76 -10.80
C ALA A 385 11.45 12.97 -9.37
N PRO A 386 10.86 11.93 -8.74
CA PRO A 386 10.36 12.04 -7.38
C PRO A 386 11.51 12.05 -6.38
N SER A 387 11.36 12.88 -5.35
CA SER A 387 12.18 12.85 -4.15
C SER A 387 11.37 13.33 -2.97
N PRO A 388 11.66 12.88 -1.74
CA PRO A 388 11.00 13.35 -0.53
C PRO A 388 10.88 14.88 -0.44
N ARG A 389 12.01 15.59 -0.62
CA ARG A 389 12.03 17.05 -0.57
C ARG A 389 11.14 17.69 -1.65
N ALA A 390 11.20 17.21 -2.89
CA ALA A 390 10.41 17.79 -3.97
C ALA A 390 8.91 17.57 -3.74
N ASN A 391 8.50 16.36 -3.34
CA ASN A 391 7.10 16.03 -3.07
C ASN A 391 6.56 16.82 -1.87
N ASN A 392 7.37 17.01 -0.82
CA ASN A 392 7.03 17.84 0.34
C ASN A 392 6.76 19.30 -0.05
N LEU A 393 7.63 19.89 -0.88
CA LEU A 393 7.47 21.27 -1.34
C LEU A 393 6.31 21.44 -2.32
N ASP A 394 6.07 20.44 -3.18
CA ASP A 394 4.89 20.43 -4.06
C ASP A 394 3.59 20.33 -3.24
N GLY A 395 3.57 19.52 -2.18
CA GLY A 395 2.43 19.46 -1.27
C GLY A 395 2.13 20.80 -0.58
N LEU A 396 3.15 21.59 -0.22
CA LEU A 396 2.94 22.93 0.34
C LEU A 396 2.29 23.86 -0.68
N ALA A 397 2.68 23.76 -1.95
CA ALA A 397 2.05 24.52 -3.03
C ALA A 397 0.57 24.14 -3.23
N ILE A 398 0.22 22.85 -3.04
CA ILE A 398 -1.17 22.39 -3.08
C ILE A 398 -1.99 23.00 -1.92
N VAL A 399 -1.44 23.02 -0.70
CA VAL A 399 -2.12 23.67 0.44
C VAL A 399 -2.35 25.15 0.17
N ALA A 400 -1.32 25.85 -0.34
CA ALA A 400 -1.43 27.25 -0.72
C ALA A 400 -2.48 27.47 -1.83
N TYR A 401 -2.53 26.60 -2.84
CA TYR A 401 -3.54 26.62 -3.89
C TYR A 401 -4.96 26.49 -3.33
N LEU A 402 -5.19 25.54 -2.42
CA LEU A 402 -6.50 25.33 -1.80
C LEU A 402 -6.94 26.54 -0.97
N LYS A 403 -6.04 27.13 -0.19
CA LYS A 403 -6.36 28.34 0.59
C LYS A 403 -6.59 29.56 -0.29
N THR A 404 -5.70 29.83 -1.24
CA THR A 404 -5.68 31.11 -1.98
C THR A 404 -6.59 31.12 -3.21
N GLN A 405 -6.61 30.04 -3.98
CA GLN A 405 -7.35 29.98 -5.26
C GLN A 405 -8.70 29.29 -5.13
N ARG A 406 -8.84 28.32 -4.23
CA ARG A 406 -10.13 27.65 -3.93
C ARG A 406 -10.84 28.21 -2.70
N ALA A 407 -10.22 29.13 -1.97
CA ALA A 407 -10.76 29.78 -0.78
C ALA A 407 -11.27 28.78 0.29
N VAL A 408 -10.67 27.59 0.36
CA VAL A 408 -11.06 26.56 1.32
C VAL A 408 -10.70 27.01 2.73
N THR A 409 -11.66 26.99 3.65
CA THR A 409 -11.43 27.47 5.02
C THR A 409 -10.74 26.44 5.91
N LYS A 410 -11.00 25.15 5.72
CA LYS A 410 -10.43 24.06 6.52
C LYS A 410 -9.78 22.98 5.66
N ILE A 411 -8.54 22.62 5.95
CA ILE A 411 -7.75 21.63 5.19
C ILE A 411 -7.28 20.52 6.12
N ALA A 412 -7.64 19.28 5.80
CA ALA A 412 -7.00 18.10 6.37
C ALA A 412 -6.02 17.50 5.35
N VAL A 413 -4.95 16.90 5.85
CA VAL A 413 -4.02 16.10 5.05
C VAL A 413 -4.08 14.65 5.51
N HIS A 414 -4.37 13.75 4.60
CA HIS A 414 -4.39 12.31 4.84
C HIS A 414 -3.26 11.66 4.05
N GLY A 415 -2.25 11.14 4.74
CA GLY A 415 -1.12 10.46 4.11
C GLY A 415 -1.07 8.99 4.44
N GLU A 416 -1.18 8.15 3.40
CA GLU A 416 -1.09 6.69 3.48
C GLU A 416 0.32 6.23 3.14
N SER A 417 0.92 5.33 3.95
CA SER A 417 2.23 4.73 3.65
C SER A 417 3.29 5.81 3.36
N ILE A 418 3.95 5.81 2.19
CA ILE A 418 4.90 6.87 1.80
C ILE A 418 4.28 8.28 1.75
N GLY A 419 2.98 8.39 1.53
CA GLY A 419 2.26 9.66 1.58
C GLY A 419 2.25 10.31 2.96
N GLY A 420 2.40 9.52 4.03
CA GLY A 420 2.55 10.05 5.40
C GLY A 420 3.79 10.93 5.59
N MET A 421 4.85 10.70 4.81
CA MET A 421 6.03 11.58 4.78
C MET A 421 5.68 12.99 4.29
N VAL A 422 4.85 13.09 3.25
CA VAL A 422 4.37 14.38 2.76
C VAL A 422 3.38 14.97 3.76
N ALA A 423 2.36 14.22 4.18
CA ALA A 423 1.32 14.71 5.09
C ALA A 423 1.89 15.26 6.41
N THR A 424 2.81 14.53 7.07
CA THR A 424 3.47 15.00 8.30
C THR A 424 4.29 16.26 8.06
N TYR A 425 4.99 16.37 6.92
CA TYR A 425 5.73 17.56 6.55
C TYR A 425 4.80 18.77 6.36
N LEU A 426 3.69 18.62 5.64
CA LEU A 426 2.70 19.68 5.44
C LEU A 426 2.14 20.18 6.75
N ALA A 427 1.72 19.26 7.62
CA ALA A 427 1.19 19.59 8.94
C ALA A 427 2.23 20.31 9.83
N SER A 428 3.52 20.01 9.69
CA SER A 428 4.59 20.67 10.45
C SER A 428 5.01 22.03 9.91
N HIS A 429 4.81 22.30 8.61
CA HIS A 429 5.40 23.48 7.92
C HIS A 429 4.35 24.45 7.38
N SER A 430 3.06 24.13 7.50
CA SER A 430 1.98 25.01 7.09
C SER A 430 0.97 25.18 8.22
N ALA A 431 0.75 26.43 8.63
CA ALA A 431 -0.29 26.77 9.60
C ALA A 431 -1.72 26.62 9.03
N ASP A 432 -1.83 26.43 7.72
CA ASP A 432 -3.09 26.27 6.99
C ASP A 432 -3.65 24.84 7.05
N VAL A 433 -2.89 23.88 7.60
CA VAL A 433 -3.33 22.51 7.81
C VAL A 433 -4.03 22.41 9.17
N ASP A 434 -5.32 22.12 9.15
CA ASP A 434 -6.19 22.05 10.31
C ASP A 434 -6.20 20.66 10.97
N VAL A 435 -5.96 19.59 10.20
CA VAL A 435 -5.94 18.20 10.72
C VAL A 435 -4.92 17.34 9.96
N LEU A 436 -4.20 16.48 10.68
CA LEU A 436 -3.34 15.43 10.13
C LEU A 436 -3.94 14.04 10.39
N VAL A 437 -4.06 13.23 9.33
CA VAL A 437 -4.30 11.78 9.43
C VAL A 437 -3.09 11.05 8.85
N ALA A 438 -2.33 10.39 9.70
CA ALA A 438 -1.16 9.59 9.34
C ALA A 438 -1.54 8.11 9.32
N ASP A 439 -1.81 7.56 8.13
CA ASP A 439 -2.30 6.20 7.93
C ASP A 439 -1.16 5.24 7.56
N ARG A 440 -0.91 4.23 8.42
CA ARG A 440 0.03 3.12 8.20
C ARG A 440 1.35 3.58 7.56
N THR A 441 1.95 4.61 8.16
CA THR A 441 3.18 5.23 7.68
C THR A 441 4.37 4.93 8.58
N PHE A 442 5.57 5.30 8.13
CA PHE A 442 6.83 4.97 8.76
C PHE A 442 7.50 6.18 9.43
N ALA A 443 8.38 5.92 10.40
CA ALA A 443 9.16 6.94 11.10
C ALA A 443 10.25 7.57 10.22
N SER A 444 10.97 6.75 9.45
CA SER A 444 11.93 7.20 8.44
C SER A 444 12.18 6.18 7.34
N MET A 445 12.61 6.63 6.16
CA MET A 445 12.91 5.76 5.02
C MET A 445 14.08 4.80 5.30
N PRO A 446 15.19 5.22 5.95
CA PRO A 446 16.25 4.29 6.33
C PRO A 446 15.77 3.20 7.30
N ALA A 447 14.95 3.55 8.30
CA ALA A 447 14.42 2.61 9.28
C ALA A 447 13.49 1.57 8.62
N LEU A 448 12.67 2.01 7.66
CA LEU A 448 11.84 1.13 6.84
C LEU A 448 12.70 0.17 6.01
N ALA A 449 13.70 0.69 5.28
CA ALA A 449 14.56 -0.11 4.42
C ALA A 449 15.32 -1.21 5.20
N GLN A 450 15.74 -0.90 6.43
CA GLN A 450 16.42 -1.86 7.30
C GLN A 450 15.57 -3.08 7.65
N ARG A 451 14.28 -2.87 7.88
CA ARG A 451 13.34 -3.92 8.31
C ARG A 451 12.71 -4.65 7.13
N LEU A 452 12.52 -3.97 6.01
CA LEU A 452 11.90 -4.56 4.82
C LEU A 452 12.91 -5.32 3.94
N ILE A 453 14.16 -4.84 3.85
CA ILE A 453 15.18 -5.41 2.94
C ILE A 453 16.27 -6.14 3.72
N ALA A 454 17.07 -5.40 4.48
CA ALA A 454 18.19 -5.92 5.25
C ALA A 454 18.77 -4.83 6.16
N SER A 455 19.42 -5.20 7.27
CA SER A 455 20.00 -4.25 8.24
C SER A 455 20.99 -3.25 7.64
N TRP A 456 21.71 -3.61 6.56
CA TRP A 456 22.62 -2.69 5.87
C TRP A 456 21.90 -1.70 4.94
N ALA A 457 20.67 -2.00 4.52
CA ALA A 457 19.94 -1.26 3.50
C ALA A 457 19.66 0.19 3.91
N GLY A 458 19.38 0.47 5.19
CA GLY A 458 19.18 1.86 5.65
C GLY A 458 20.43 2.72 5.50
N ARG A 459 21.62 2.17 5.77
CA ARG A 459 22.89 2.88 5.56
C ARG A 459 23.12 3.15 4.07
N ALA A 460 22.82 2.17 3.21
CA ALA A 460 22.89 2.34 1.77
C ALA A 460 21.94 3.44 1.29
N VAL A 461 20.66 3.40 1.70
CA VAL A 461 19.67 4.44 1.35
C VAL A 461 20.16 5.82 1.82
N ARG A 462 20.64 5.95 3.05
CA ARG A 462 21.15 7.22 3.61
C ARG A 462 22.33 7.76 2.80
N LEU A 463 23.33 6.92 2.51
CA LEU A 463 24.52 7.31 1.76
C LEU A 463 24.22 7.67 0.30
N LEU A 464 23.42 6.83 -0.36
CA LEU A 464 23.15 6.94 -1.78
C LEU A 464 22.19 8.08 -2.07
N THR A 465 21.05 8.13 -1.38
CA THR A 465 19.98 9.09 -1.70
C THR A 465 20.16 10.46 -1.04
N ARG A 466 20.79 10.49 0.15
CA ARG A 466 20.86 11.67 1.02
C ARG A 466 19.49 12.27 1.32
N TRP A 467 18.44 11.44 1.34
CA TRP A 467 17.09 11.89 1.64
C TRP A 467 16.89 12.14 3.14
N GLU A 468 16.32 13.29 3.47
CA GLU A 468 15.85 13.63 4.80
C GLU A 468 14.37 13.22 4.92
N THR A 469 14.07 12.26 5.80
CA THR A 469 12.74 11.64 5.94
C THR A 469 12.37 11.44 7.40
N ASP A 470 12.66 12.42 8.26
CA ASP A 470 12.30 12.36 9.68
C ASP A 470 10.81 12.71 9.88
N ASN A 471 9.96 11.72 9.67
CA ASN A 471 8.51 11.88 9.78
C ASN A 471 8.08 11.99 11.24
N ALA A 472 8.79 11.34 12.18
CA ALA A 472 8.50 11.43 13.60
C ALA A 472 8.68 12.86 14.12
N SER A 473 9.72 13.58 13.68
CA SER A 473 9.92 14.97 14.07
C SER A 473 8.87 15.88 13.46
N ASN A 474 8.53 15.68 12.18
CA ASN A 474 7.47 16.46 11.54
C ASN A 474 6.12 16.21 12.22
N TYR A 475 5.80 14.96 12.56
CA TYR A 475 4.60 14.61 13.29
C TYR A 475 4.55 15.31 14.66
N LEU A 476 5.60 15.21 15.46
CA LEU A 476 5.65 15.83 16.80
C LEU A 476 5.57 17.37 16.74
N ARG A 477 6.16 18.00 15.71
CA ARG A 477 6.14 19.46 15.51
C ARG A 477 4.84 19.99 14.91
N ALA A 478 3.99 19.15 14.32
CA ALA A 478 2.70 19.58 13.79
C ALA A 478 1.81 20.15 14.91
N PRO A 479 1.34 21.40 14.80
CA PRO A 479 0.53 22.04 15.84
C PRO A 479 -0.96 21.67 15.77
N CYS A 480 -1.40 21.06 14.66
CA CYS A 480 -2.80 20.70 14.45
C CYS A 480 -3.19 19.40 15.18
N PRO A 481 -4.49 19.18 15.44
CA PRO A 481 -5.02 17.87 15.79
C PRO A 481 -4.52 16.80 14.82
N LYS A 482 -4.05 15.67 15.38
CA LYS A 482 -3.42 14.60 14.62
C LYS A 482 -3.94 13.23 15.06
N LEU A 483 -4.23 12.39 14.08
CA LEU A 483 -4.60 10.99 14.26
C LEU A 483 -3.55 10.11 13.59
N LEU A 484 -2.95 9.22 14.37
CA LEU A 484 -2.03 8.20 13.90
C LEU A 484 -2.78 6.88 13.83
N CYS A 485 -2.88 6.31 12.63
CA CYS A 485 -3.49 5.01 12.41
C CYS A 485 -2.38 3.96 12.18
N SER A 486 -2.36 2.89 12.98
CA SER A 486 -1.31 1.87 12.94
C SER A 486 -1.91 0.48 13.04
N ASP A 487 -1.44 -0.44 12.19
CA ASP A 487 -1.80 -1.86 12.26
C ASP A 487 -0.58 -2.67 12.73
N ALA A 488 -0.74 -3.47 13.79
CA ALA A 488 0.33 -4.33 14.28
C ALA A 488 0.62 -5.52 13.34
N GLY A 489 -0.35 -5.89 12.49
CA GLY A 489 -0.26 -6.92 11.47
C GLY A 489 0.15 -6.40 10.08
N ASP A 490 0.66 -5.17 9.99
CA ASP A 490 1.16 -4.60 8.73
C ASP A 490 2.40 -5.38 8.22
N ASP A 491 2.29 -5.89 7.00
CA ASP A 491 3.30 -6.71 6.33
C ASP A 491 4.33 -5.88 5.56
N ILE A 492 4.07 -4.59 5.34
CA ILE A 492 4.93 -3.67 4.60
C ILE A 492 5.64 -2.70 5.57
N ILE A 493 4.85 -2.00 6.38
CA ILE A 493 5.35 -1.08 7.41
C ILE A 493 5.34 -1.81 8.74
N HIS A 494 6.35 -2.64 8.96
CA HIS A 494 6.51 -3.34 10.22
C HIS A 494 6.46 -2.37 11.40
N ASP A 495 5.82 -2.79 12.49
CA ASP A 495 5.58 -1.98 13.68
C ASP A 495 6.86 -1.26 14.17
N GLY A 496 8.01 -1.94 14.18
CA GLY A 496 9.31 -1.37 14.55
C GLY A 496 9.79 -0.17 13.71
N ALA A 497 9.36 -0.05 12.45
CA ALA A 497 9.62 1.09 11.56
C ALA A 497 8.43 2.07 11.46
N SER A 498 7.29 1.74 12.06
CA SER A 498 6.09 2.56 11.98
C SER A 498 6.29 3.94 12.61
N LEU A 499 5.49 4.91 12.19
CA LEU A 499 5.49 6.23 12.80
C LEU A 499 5.07 6.17 14.28
N LYS A 500 4.13 5.28 14.65
CA LYS A 500 3.70 5.04 16.04
C LYS A 500 4.91 4.77 16.93
N THR A 501 5.76 3.84 16.48
CA THR A 501 6.96 3.42 17.18
C THR A 501 8.03 4.48 17.16
N GLY A 502 8.29 5.13 16.02
CA GLY A 502 9.29 6.20 15.96
C GLY A 502 8.97 7.35 16.91
N VAL A 503 7.69 7.75 17.00
CA VAL A 503 7.25 8.74 17.99
C VAL A 503 7.49 8.25 19.42
N ALA A 504 7.12 7.01 19.72
CA ALA A 504 7.31 6.44 21.06
C ALA A 504 8.80 6.32 21.46
N LEU A 505 9.65 5.83 20.56
CA LEU A 505 11.09 5.68 20.78
C LEU A 505 11.76 7.04 21.00
N ARG A 506 11.36 8.06 20.24
CA ARG A 506 11.90 9.42 20.44
C ARG A 506 11.48 10.00 21.79
N VAL A 507 10.21 9.84 22.18
CA VAL A 507 9.69 10.41 23.43
C VAL A 507 10.22 9.69 24.67
N GLU A 508 10.30 8.36 24.64
CA GLU A 508 10.64 7.55 25.82
C GLU A 508 12.14 7.22 25.91
N LEU A 509 12.84 7.13 24.77
CA LEU A 509 14.25 6.71 24.72
C LEU A 509 15.18 7.75 24.06
N SER A 510 14.66 8.88 23.58
CA SER A 510 15.43 9.90 22.85
C SER A 510 16.19 9.34 21.63
N ASP A 511 15.61 8.32 20.98
CA ASP A 511 16.17 7.73 19.75
C ASP A 511 15.77 8.57 18.54
N ASP A 512 16.75 9.18 17.88
CA ASP A 512 16.56 9.98 16.67
C ASP A 512 16.88 9.23 15.37
N ALA A 513 17.60 8.10 15.46
CA ALA A 513 18.07 7.37 14.29
C ALA A 513 17.08 6.31 13.84
N PHE A 514 16.38 5.68 14.80
CA PHE A 514 15.47 4.55 14.59
C PHE A 514 16.14 3.36 13.86
N ASP A 515 17.47 3.33 13.90
CA ASP A 515 18.29 2.30 13.29
C ASP A 515 18.10 1.00 14.09
N LEU A 516 18.12 -0.14 13.39
CA LEU A 516 18.11 -1.44 14.04
C LEU A 516 19.27 -1.52 15.05
N PRO A 517 19.00 -1.98 16.29
CA PRO A 517 20.07 -2.21 17.27
C PRO A 517 21.15 -3.12 16.65
N SER A 518 22.43 -2.78 16.84
CA SER A 518 23.53 -3.59 16.32
C SER A 518 23.46 -5.00 16.91
N LEU A 519 23.42 -6.02 16.06
CA LEU A 519 23.54 -7.43 16.42
C LEU A 519 24.97 -7.80 16.88
N ASP A 520 25.63 -6.94 17.66
CA ASP A 520 26.90 -7.28 18.30
C ASP A 520 26.61 -8.23 19.46
N THR A 521 26.42 -9.51 19.14
CA THR A 521 26.43 -10.58 20.13
C THR A 521 27.86 -10.70 20.68
N PRO A 522 28.08 -10.57 22.00
CA PRO A 522 29.40 -10.73 22.60
C PRO A 522 30.04 -12.11 22.37
N ALA A 523 29.25 -13.10 21.98
CA ALA A 523 29.66 -14.48 21.77
C ALA A 523 30.32 -14.76 20.40
N ALA A 524 30.30 -13.82 19.45
CA ALA A 524 30.79 -14.05 18.08
C ALA A 524 32.18 -13.45 17.76
N ARG A 525 32.90 -12.92 18.74
CA ARG A 525 34.32 -12.54 18.56
C ARG A 525 35.24 -13.73 18.90
N ARG A 526 35.40 -14.64 17.94
CA ARG A 526 36.70 -15.34 17.78
C ARG A 526 37.53 -14.51 16.80
N PRO A 527 38.82 -14.25 17.04
CA PRO A 527 39.68 -13.69 16.02
C PRO A 527 39.82 -14.76 14.93
N ARG A 528 39.19 -14.53 13.77
CA ARG A 528 39.55 -15.28 12.56
C ARG A 528 40.64 -14.47 11.87
N ASP A 529 41.87 -14.96 12.01
CA ASP A 529 42.97 -14.65 11.10
C ASP A 529 42.56 -15.11 9.70
N SER A 530 42.06 -14.21 8.85
CA SER A 530 42.02 -14.36 7.39
C SER A 530 41.40 -13.15 6.70
N SER A 531 42.24 -12.21 6.24
CA SER A 531 42.27 -11.76 4.83
C SER A 531 43.22 -10.58 4.66
N LEU A 532 44.43 -10.86 4.17
CA LEU A 532 45.46 -9.88 3.80
C LEU A 532 45.08 -9.02 2.57
N VAL A 533 43.84 -9.06 2.09
CA VAL A 533 43.41 -8.37 0.86
C VAL A 533 42.64 -7.06 1.15
N LEU A 534 42.04 -6.90 2.33
CA LEU A 534 41.34 -5.66 2.71
C LEU A 534 42.25 -4.62 3.40
N ALA A 535 43.40 -5.04 3.92
CA ALA A 535 44.38 -4.14 4.53
C ALA A 535 45.11 -3.24 3.50
N ALA A 536 45.25 -3.70 2.25
CA ALA A 536 45.96 -2.96 1.21
C ALA A 536 45.15 -1.78 0.64
N VAL A 537 43.82 -1.78 0.77
CA VAL A 537 42.95 -0.69 0.28
C VAL A 537 42.71 0.37 1.36
N ALA A 538 42.83 -0.02 2.63
CA ALA A 538 42.63 0.89 3.77
C ALA A 538 43.79 1.90 3.96
N SER A 539 44.97 1.65 3.39
CA SER A 539 46.14 2.52 3.51
C SER A 539 46.19 3.69 2.51
N TRP A 540 45.26 3.74 1.54
CA TRP A 540 45.21 4.75 0.48
C TRP A 540 44.12 5.83 0.68
N LEU A 541 43.37 5.77 1.78
CA LEU A 541 42.28 6.70 2.07
C LEU A 541 42.63 7.60 3.27
N PRO A 542 42.70 8.94 3.11
CA PRO A 542 42.99 9.87 4.20
C PRO A 542 41.72 10.17 5.00
N TRP A 543 41.13 9.16 5.63
CA TRP A 543 40.07 9.35 6.61
C TRP A 543 40.23 8.35 7.76
N SER A 544 40.98 8.80 8.76
CA SER A 544 40.91 8.25 10.11
C SER A 544 39.50 8.45 10.64
N LEU A 545 38.69 7.38 10.61
CA LEU A 545 37.50 7.29 11.46
C LEU A 545 37.95 6.74 12.81
N SER A 546 38.56 7.62 13.60
CA SER A 546 38.72 7.43 15.04
C SER A 546 37.34 7.37 15.70
N GLY A 547 37.07 6.32 16.47
CA GLY A 547 35.90 6.27 17.35
C GLY A 547 35.35 4.87 17.60
N ALA A 548 36.19 3.86 17.79
CA ALA A 548 35.72 2.60 18.38
C ALA A 548 35.36 2.85 19.85
N LYS A 549 34.10 3.19 20.13
CA LYS A 549 33.56 3.11 21.49
C LYS A 549 33.52 1.65 21.88
N SER A 550 34.39 1.28 22.83
CA SER A 550 34.33 0.03 23.58
C SER A 550 32.92 -0.15 24.15
N VAL A 551 32.22 -1.19 23.71
CA VAL A 551 30.94 -1.62 24.31
C VAL A 551 31.29 -2.21 25.67
N ARG A 552 31.10 -1.41 26.72
CA ARG A 552 31.18 -1.82 28.13
C ARG A 552 30.18 -2.98 28.33
N ARG A 553 30.59 -4.08 28.99
CA ARG A 553 29.64 -5.04 29.58
C ARG A 553 28.64 -4.22 30.39
N SER A 554 27.37 -4.23 30.00
CA SER A 554 26.35 -3.57 30.78
C SER A 554 26.21 -4.29 32.12
N SER A 555 26.18 -3.53 33.20
CA SER A 555 26.03 -4.10 34.54
C SER A 555 24.58 -4.53 34.72
N GLU A 556 24.34 -5.66 35.38
CA GLU A 556 23.00 -6.09 35.80
C GLU A 556 22.30 -4.98 36.63
N ALA A 557 23.08 -4.15 37.32
CA ALA A 557 22.60 -2.96 38.02
C ALA A 557 22.02 -1.88 37.09
N ASP A 558 22.55 -1.71 35.88
CA ASP A 558 22.13 -0.68 34.92
C ASP A 558 20.80 -1.03 34.23
N SER A 559 20.46 -2.33 34.17
CA SER A 559 19.19 -2.82 33.61
C SER A 559 18.05 -2.82 34.63
N ARG A 560 18.35 -2.71 35.93
CA ARG A 560 17.37 -2.86 37.01
C ARG A 560 16.33 -1.74 36.95
N PRO A 561 15.02 -2.05 36.80
CA PRO A 561 13.97 -1.05 36.78
C PRO A 561 13.89 -0.29 38.10
N GLN A 562 13.76 1.04 38.03
CA GLN A 562 13.54 1.90 39.20
C GLN A 562 12.14 2.50 39.13
N LEU A 563 11.31 2.27 40.14
CA LEU A 563 9.93 2.79 40.18
C LEU A 563 9.93 4.32 40.11
N GLY A 564 9.10 4.87 39.23
CA GLY A 564 9.08 6.30 38.90
C GLY A 564 10.25 6.83 38.05
N GLY A 565 11.24 6.00 37.71
CA GLY A 565 12.34 6.34 36.81
C GLY A 565 11.94 6.30 35.32
N PRO A 566 12.80 6.81 34.41
CA PRO A 566 12.58 6.71 32.97
C PRO A 566 12.87 5.29 32.45
N LEU A 567 12.30 4.95 31.30
CA LEU A 567 12.71 3.76 30.54
C LEU A 567 14.13 3.99 29.99
N THR A 568 14.99 2.98 30.09
CA THR A 568 16.34 3.02 29.50
C THR A 568 16.49 1.96 28.42
N GLU A 569 17.44 2.18 27.51
CA GLU A 569 17.78 1.22 26.45
C GLU A 569 18.21 -0.14 27.03
N GLU A 570 18.92 -0.11 28.16
CA GLU A 570 19.42 -1.30 28.82
C GLU A 570 18.29 -2.12 29.49
N MET A 571 17.28 -1.45 30.05
CA MET A 571 16.04 -2.09 30.51
C MET A 571 15.31 -2.78 29.36
N ALA A 572 15.16 -2.10 28.21
CA ALA A 572 14.49 -2.66 27.03
C ALA A 572 15.24 -3.88 26.47
N ARG A 573 16.58 -3.83 26.46
CA ARG A 573 17.45 -4.93 26.04
C ARG A 573 17.28 -6.15 26.94
N ARG A 574 17.46 -5.97 28.26
CA ARG A 574 17.32 -7.07 29.23
C ARG A 574 15.91 -7.67 29.21
N PHE A 575 14.88 -6.83 29.08
CA PHE A 575 13.50 -7.30 28.94
C PHE A 575 13.30 -8.21 27.73
N SER A 576 13.80 -7.78 26.58
CA SER A 576 13.70 -8.54 25.35
C SER A 576 14.37 -9.91 25.47
N GLU A 577 15.55 -9.96 26.09
CA GLU A 577 16.29 -11.20 26.34
C GLU A 577 15.51 -12.13 27.27
N SER A 578 14.95 -11.61 28.37
CA SER A 578 14.16 -12.39 29.32
C SER A 578 12.87 -12.91 28.70
N VAL A 579 12.12 -12.09 27.97
CA VAL A 579 10.89 -12.51 27.27
C VAL A 579 11.18 -13.63 26.27
N LEU A 580 12.21 -13.47 25.42
CA LEU A 580 12.59 -14.48 24.43
C LEU A 580 13.13 -15.77 25.08
N SER A 581 13.87 -15.65 26.18
CA SER A 581 14.35 -16.79 26.97
C SER A 581 13.18 -17.59 27.56
N ILE A 582 12.23 -16.91 28.22
CA ILE A 582 11.04 -17.52 28.82
C ILE A 582 10.20 -18.21 27.73
N ALA A 583 9.93 -17.52 26.61
CA ALA A 583 9.20 -18.08 25.49
C ALA A 583 9.85 -19.38 24.99
N LYS A 584 11.18 -19.34 24.75
CA LYS A 584 11.94 -20.49 24.27
C LYS A 584 11.87 -21.67 25.24
N ARG A 585 12.05 -21.40 26.55
CA ARG A 585 11.99 -22.44 27.59
C ARG A 585 10.57 -23.03 27.72
N ALA A 586 9.53 -22.20 27.66
CA ALA A 586 8.13 -22.65 27.70
C ALA A 586 7.79 -23.54 26.50
N MET A 587 8.21 -23.17 25.28
CA MET A 587 7.97 -24.00 24.09
C MET A 587 8.71 -25.34 24.14
N LEU A 588 9.96 -25.36 24.61
CA LEU A 588 10.72 -26.61 24.78
C LEU A 588 10.02 -27.54 25.77
N TYR A 589 9.44 -27.00 26.84
CA TYR A 589 8.63 -27.76 27.77
C TYR A 589 7.38 -28.36 27.08
N THR A 590 6.59 -27.54 26.37
CA THR A 590 5.39 -28.02 25.66
C THR A 590 5.72 -29.11 24.64
N ALA A 591 6.81 -28.94 23.87
CA ALA A 591 7.25 -29.94 22.89
C ALA A 591 7.69 -31.26 23.54
N ARG A 592 8.35 -31.22 24.71
CA ARG A 592 8.72 -32.42 25.47
C ARG A 592 7.51 -33.14 26.03
N ARG A 593 6.54 -32.40 26.58
CA ARG A 593 5.28 -32.95 27.08
C ARG A 593 4.50 -33.66 25.97
N ASP A 594 4.28 -32.96 24.85
CA ASP A 594 3.52 -33.49 23.72
C ASP A 594 4.26 -34.63 22.98
N GLY A 595 5.60 -34.66 23.05
CA GLY A 595 6.43 -35.77 22.55
C GLY A 595 6.46 -36.99 23.48
N GLY A 596 6.38 -36.76 24.80
CA GLY A 596 6.28 -37.80 25.83
C GLY A 596 4.97 -38.58 25.73
N ASP A 597 3.86 -37.89 25.46
CA ASP A 597 2.53 -38.51 25.29
C ASP A 597 2.44 -39.42 24.04
N LYS A 598 3.28 -39.19 23.03
CA LYS A 598 3.39 -40.10 21.85
C LYS A 598 4.30 -41.30 22.09
N ALA A 599 5.21 -41.24 23.06
CA ALA A 599 6.09 -42.36 23.41
C ALA A 599 5.43 -43.28 24.45
N SER A 600 4.55 -42.74 25.31
CA SER A 600 3.79 -43.51 26.30
C SER A 600 2.55 -44.22 25.73
N SER A 601 2.17 -43.98 24.47
CA SER A 601 1.00 -44.61 23.84
C SER A 601 1.32 -45.86 23.00
N THR A 602 2.45 -46.54 23.25
CA THR A 602 2.84 -47.76 22.48
C THR A 602 2.83 -49.05 23.30
N GLN A 603 2.09 -49.10 24.40
CA GLN A 603 1.76 -50.34 25.11
C GLN A 603 0.35 -50.24 25.70
N ASP A 604 -0.66 -50.61 24.90
CA ASP A 604 -1.71 -51.59 25.25
C ASP A 604 -2.90 -51.54 24.27
N SER A 605 -3.35 -52.75 23.93
CA SER A 605 -4.38 -53.29 23.03
C SER A 605 -5.68 -52.53 22.72
N ASP A 606 -6.14 -52.74 21.47
CA ASP A 606 -7.52 -52.93 20.95
C ASP A 606 -8.72 -52.63 21.88
N ALA A 607 -9.55 -51.64 21.49
CA ALA A 607 -11.01 -51.76 21.22
C ALA A 607 -11.72 -50.38 21.24
N GLY A 608 -12.60 -50.14 20.27
CA GLY A 608 -13.84 -49.38 20.45
C GLY A 608 -13.82 -47.85 20.34
N ASP A 609 -14.64 -47.35 19.41
CA ASP A 609 -15.03 -45.97 19.13
C ASP A 609 -15.58 -45.17 20.35
N THR A 610 -15.15 -43.92 20.53
CA THR A 610 -15.95 -42.67 20.74
C THR A 610 -15.07 -41.54 21.29
N GLY A 611 -15.16 -40.36 20.69
CA GLY A 611 -14.17 -39.29 20.84
C GLY A 611 -14.26 -38.40 22.08
N VAL A 612 -13.15 -37.72 22.38
CA VAL A 612 -13.06 -36.37 23.00
C VAL A 612 -11.73 -35.75 22.52
N GLY A 613 -11.78 -34.50 22.07
CA GLY A 613 -10.63 -33.80 21.48
C GLY A 613 -9.54 -33.43 22.49
N SER A 614 -8.29 -33.70 22.13
CA SER A 614 -7.10 -33.05 22.70
C SER A 614 -6.64 -31.96 21.73
N SER A 615 -6.82 -30.70 22.14
CA SER A 615 -6.39 -29.52 21.37
C SER A 615 -4.86 -29.42 21.40
N HIS A 616 -4.22 -29.94 20.35
CA HIS A 616 -2.80 -29.78 20.09
C HIS A 616 -2.46 -28.30 19.81
N VAL A 617 -1.38 -27.83 20.42
CA VAL A 617 -0.87 -26.46 20.24
C VAL A 617 0.65 -26.50 20.16
N THR A 618 1.19 -26.31 18.97
CA THR A 618 2.64 -26.17 18.74
C THR A 618 2.94 -24.72 18.39
N ILE A 619 3.45 -23.94 19.36
CA ILE A 619 3.91 -22.56 19.13
C ILE A 619 5.34 -22.61 18.55
N THR A 620 5.55 -21.94 17.42
CA THR A 620 6.87 -21.86 16.75
C THR A 620 7.40 -20.43 16.74
N VAL A 621 8.53 -20.19 17.39
CA VAL A 621 9.32 -18.95 17.20
C VAL A 621 10.49 -19.27 16.27
N GLN A 622 10.52 -18.65 15.09
CA GLN A 622 11.68 -18.74 14.21
C GLN A 622 12.82 -17.91 14.79
N SER A 623 13.86 -18.58 15.30
CA SER A 623 15.18 -17.98 15.49
C SER A 623 15.72 -17.55 14.13
N ALA A 624 16.04 -16.27 13.95
CA ALA A 624 16.71 -15.77 12.77
C ALA A 624 18.07 -16.46 12.58
N ARG A 625 18.13 -17.42 11.65
CA ARG A 625 19.38 -17.88 11.04
C ARG A 625 19.24 -17.84 9.52
N ALA A 626 20.26 -17.24 8.92
CA ALA A 626 20.41 -17.05 7.48
C ALA A 626 20.45 -18.39 6.72
N SER A 627 19.86 -18.38 5.53
CA SER A 627 20.18 -19.29 4.41
C SER A 627 21.63 -19.07 3.92
N PRO A 628 22.27 -19.99 3.14
CA PRO A 628 21.66 -20.94 2.18
C PRO A 628 22.31 -22.36 2.07
N ASN A 629 21.66 -23.22 1.27
CA ASN A 629 22.15 -24.38 0.47
C ASN A 629 23.57 -24.94 0.70
N ASP A 630 23.69 -26.27 0.89
CA ASP A 630 24.33 -27.15 -0.11
C ASP A 630 23.95 -28.64 0.07
N LYS A 631 24.01 -29.41 -1.04
CA LYS A 631 23.77 -30.87 -1.12
C LYS A 631 25.10 -31.64 -1.21
N ASN A 632 25.06 -32.94 -0.89
CA ASN A 632 26.09 -34.00 -1.03
C ASN A 632 27.25 -33.94 -0.01
N ASP A 633 27.87 -35.02 0.49
CA ASP A 633 27.95 -36.44 0.13
C ASP A 633 28.42 -37.29 1.36
N LYS A 634 28.01 -38.57 1.41
CA LYS A 634 28.64 -39.82 1.91
C LYS A 634 29.61 -39.90 3.12
N ASN A 635 29.32 -40.92 3.96
CA ASN A 635 30.19 -41.90 4.66
C ASN A 635 31.68 -41.58 4.93
N ASN A 636 32.12 -41.68 6.19
CA ASN A 636 32.81 -42.87 6.74
C ASN A 636 33.20 -42.68 8.22
N ASN A 637 33.31 -43.82 8.92
CA ASN A 637 33.92 -44.00 10.24
C ASN A 637 35.38 -43.51 10.28
N ASP A 638 35.87 -43.13 11.46
CA ASP A 638 36.88 -43.91 12.20
C ASP A 638 37.22 -43.22 13.53
N ASP A 639 37.58 -44.07 14.50
CA ASP A 639 37.93 -43.83 15.89
C ASP A 639 39.28 -43.12 16.09
N ASP A 640 39.48 -42.65 17.33
CA ASP A 640 40.72 -42.63 18.14
C ASP A 640 41.07 -41.28 18.80
N ASP A 641 40.79 -41.27 20.11
CA ASP A 641 41.66 -41.02 21.27
C ASP A 641 42.45 -39.71 21.51
N ASP A 642 42.47 -39.42 22.81
CA ASP A 642 43.41 -38.69 23.67
C ASP A 642 43.26 -37.17 23.90
N ASP A 643 42.68 -36.89 25.09
CA ASP A 643 43.25 -36.16 26.22
C ASP A 643 44.29 -35.06 25.92
N ASP A 644 44.04 -33.83 26.37
CA ASP A 644 44.45 -33.42 27.72
C ASP A 644 44.16 -31.91 27.98
N ARG A 645 44.08 -31.56 29.27
CA ARG A 645 44.08 -30.20 29.89
C ARG A 645 42.74 -29.49 30.11
N ALA A 646 42.09 -29.96 31.17
CA ALA A 646 41.41 -29.11 32.14
C ALA A 646 42.39 -28.15 32.84
N THR A 647 42.00 -26.88 33.01
CA THR A 647 42.18 -26.04 34.22
C THR A 647 41.64 -24.63 33.95
N ASP A 648 40.32 -24.45 34.07
CA ASP A 648 39.70 -23.19 34.58
C ASP A 648 38.17 -23.27 34.76
N ALA A 649 37.54 -24.42 34.47
CA ALA A 649 36.10 -24.59 34.59
C ALA A 649 35.61 -24.99 36.01
N SER A 650 36.53 -25.27 36.94
CA SER A 650 36.22 -25.89 38.24
C SER A 650 35.61 -24.92 39.27
N GLU A 651 35.82 -23.61 39.15
CA GLU A 651 35.27 -22.64 40.13
C GLU A 651 33.82 -22.21 39.87
N ARG A 652 33.24 -22.52 38.70
CA ARG A 652 31.84 -22.19 38.40
C ARG A 652 30.83 -23.29 38.68
N GLN A 653 31.30 -24.51 38.95
CA GLN A 653 30.44 -25.68 39.09
C GLN A 653 30.24 -26.14 40.55
N SER A 654 30.98 -25.58 41.51
CA SER A 654 30.90 -25.96 42.93
C SER A 654 29.95 -25.10 43.78
N ILE A 655 29.24 -24.13 43.20
CA ILE A 655 28.18 -23.37 43.88
C ILE A 655 26.76 -23.88 43.51
N LEU A 656 26.65 -24.85 42.59
CA LEU A 656 25.37 -25.41 42.15
C LEU A 656 25.03 -26.78 42.75
N SER A 657 25.69 -27.17 43.85
CA SER A 657 25.42 -28.44 44.53
C SER A 657 25.12 -28.24 46.01
N ALA A 658 23.94 -27.69 46.28
CA ALA A 658 23.15 -27.93 47.49
C ALA A 658 21.70 -27.58 47.15
N GLU A 659 20.89 -28.61 46.87
CA GLU A 659 19.42 -28.54 46.73
C GLU A 659 18.90 -27.42 45.81
N ALA A 660 19.20 -27.53 44.51
CA ALA A 660 18.53 -26.73 43.49
C ALA A 660 17.03 -27.06 43.52
N VAL A 661 16.24 -26.15 44.08
CA VAL A 661 14.78 -26.11 43.99
C VAL A 661 14.42 -26.17 42.51
N ASN A 662 14.02 -27.35 42.03
CA ASN A 662 13.57 -27.52 40.65
C ASN A 662 12.35 -26.61 40.43
N PHE A 663 12.52 -25.57 39.61
CA PHE A 663 11.40 -24.77 39.12
C PHE A 663 10.42 -25.72 38.40
N PRO A 664 9.13 -25.79 38.79
CA PRO A 664 8.17 -26.64 38.11
C PRO A 664 8.03 -26.19 36.64
N GLU A 665 8.49 -26.98 35.68
CA GLU A 665 8.49 -26.59 34.26
C GLU A 665 7.08 -26.24 33.73
N GLU A 666 6.03 -26.77 34.37
CA GLU A 666 4.62 -26.41 34.16
C GLU A 666 4.32 -24.91 34.37
N LEU A 667 4.96 -24.27 35.36
CA LEU A 667 4.78 -22.85 35.64
C LEU A 667 5.37 -21.95 34.54
N LEU A 668 6.35 -22.44 33.75
CA LEU A 668 6.90 -21.67 32.63
C LEU A 668 5.85 -21.42 31.55
N ALA A 669 5.03 -22.43 31.26
CA ALA A 669 3.96 -22.32 30.27
C ALA A 669 2.88 -21.33 30.74
N VAL A 670 2.54 -21.34 32.04
CA VAL A 670 1.58 -20.40 32.64
C VAL A 670 2.12 -18.97 32.58
N VAL A 671 3.36 -18.73 33.02
CA VAL A 671 4.01 -17.42 32.96
C VAL A 671 4.06 -16.92 31.53
N TRP A 672 4.49 -17.76 30.58
CA TRP A 672 4.55 -17.38 29.17
C TRP A 672 3.17 -17.02 28.62
N MET A 673 2.13 -17.80 28.88
CA MET A 673 0.78 -17.52 28.39
C MET A 673 0.26 -16.16 28.89
N GLN A 674 0.50 -15.83 30.17
CA GLN A 674 0.09 -14.54 30.73
C GLN A 674 0.86 -13.36 30.12
N VAL A 675 2.16 -13.53 29.94
CA VAL A 675 3.04 -12.51 29.35
C VAL A 675 2.73 -12.29 27.87
N ALA A 676 2.50 -13.37 27.12
CA ALA A 676 2.12 -13.35 25.71
C ALA A 676 0.81 -12.57 25.49
N CYS A 677 -0.19 -12.78 26.35
CA CYS A 677 -1.47 -12.10 26.28
C CYS A 677 -1.42 -10.63 26.73
N MET A 678 -0.31 -10.14 27.28
CA MET A 678 -0.22 -8.78 27.83
C MET A 678 -0.48 -7.71 26.74
N ASP A 679 -1.55 -6.94 26.93
CA ASP A 679 -1.99 -5.86 26.05
C ASP A 679 -1.17 -4.59 26.34
N GLY A 680 -0.59 -4.01 25.29
CA GLY A 680 0.25 -2.83 25.46
C GLY A 680 -0.49 -1.49 25.53
N TYR A 681 -1.82 -1.49 25.45
CA TYR A 681 -2.65 -0.30 25.24
C TYR A 681 -2.21 0.53 24.03
N CYS A 682 -1.62 -0.12 23.03
CA CYS A 682 -1.04 0.51 21.84
C CYS A 682 -1.41 -0.24 20.56
N GLY A 683 -2.50 -1.02 20.59
CA GLY A 683 -2.98 -1.81 19.46
C GLY A 683 -2.15 -3.05 19.17
N GLN A 684 -1.39 -3.54 20.17
CA GLN A 684 -0.53 -4.71 20.02
C GLN A 684 -0.31 -5.43 21.35
N THR A 685 -0.35 -6.76 21.34
CA THR A 685 0.06 -7.60 22.48
C THR A 685 1.56 -7.89 22.45
N LEU A 686 2.14 -8.26 23.60
CA LEU A 686 3.54 -8.66 23.65
C LEU A 686 3.83 -9.90 22.79
N LEU A 687 2.88 -10.83 22.65
CA LEU A 687 3.01 -11.97 21.73
C LEU A 687 3.24 -11.51 20.29
N GLN A 688 2.41 -10.58 19.79
CA GLN A 688 2.55 -10.07 18.42
C GLN A 688 3.91 -9.39 18.19
N ALA A 689 4.43 -8.71 19.23
CA ALA A 689 5.76 -8.11 19.17
C ALA A 689 6.87 -9.17 19.18
N ALA A 690 6.77 -10.19 20.04
CA ALA A 690 7.78 -11.23 20.23
C ALA A 690 7.82 -12.28 19.12
N GLU A 691 6.66 -12.69 18.57
CA GLU A 691 6.60 -13.66 17.45
C GLU A 691 7.17 -13.06 16.16
N SER A 692 6.87 -11.79 15.92
CA SER A 692 7.21 -11.15 14.67
C SER A 692 8.65 -10.60 14.67
N GLY A 693 9.38 -10.60 15.79
CA GLY A 693 10.76 -10.09 15.83
C GLY A 693 11.49 -10.23 17.17
N GLY A 694 12.81 -10.07 17.10
CA GLY A 694 13.70 -10.05 18.26
C GLY A 694 13.62 -8.73 19.05
N HIS A 695 14.73 -8.36 19.69
CA HIS A 695 14.83 -7.19 20.57
C HIS A 695 14.19 -5.90 20.03
N ASP A 696 14.37 -5.57 18.75
CA ASP A 696 13.82 -4.36 18.13
C ASP A 696 12.30 -4.18 18.32
N LYS A 697 11.52 -5.25 18.15
CA LYS A 697 10.05 -5.16 18.24
C LYS A 697 9.55 -5.14 19.67
N ILE A 698 10.20 -5.89 20.57
CA ILE A 698 9.88 -5.84 22.00
C ILE A 698 10.23 -4.46 22.58
N ARG A 699 11.36 -3.88 22.15
CA ARG A 699 11.75 -2.50 22.45
C ARG A 699 10.72 -1.48 21.96
N ALA A 700 10.28 -1.62 20.70
CA ALA A 700 9.24 -0.78 20.10
C ALA A 700 7.91 -0.86 20.87
N TRP A 701 7.50 -2.07 21.24
CA TRP A 701 6.31 -2.32 22.04
C TRP A 701 6.42 -1.65 23.41
N LEU A 702 7.55 -1.83 24.11
CA LEU A 702 7.78 -1.27 25.44
C LEU A 702 7.72 0.27 25.46
N ALA A 703 8.35 0.91 24.48
CA ALA A 703 8.24 2.37 24.33
C ALA A 703 6.80 2.79 24.01
N SER A 704 6.10 2.06 23.14
CA SER A 704 4.71 2.34 22.77
C SER A 704 3.74 2.22 23.94
N VAL A 705 3.93 1.25 24.84
CA VAL A 705 3.17 1.10 26.08
C VAL A 705 3.24 2.36 26.93
N LEU A 706 4.43 2.91 27.12
CA LEU A 706 4.61 4.10 27.95
C LEU A 706 4.09 5.36 27.25
N ALA A 707 4.40 5.52 25.96
CA ALA A 707 4.02 6.71 25.20
C ALA A 707 2.49 6.82 25.05
N TRP A 708 1.85 5.75 24.55
CA TRP A 708 0.43 5.72 24.21
C TRP A 708 -0.41 5.18 25.36
N GLY A 709 -0.07 4.00 25.88
CA GLY A 709 -0.78 3.36 27.00
C GLY A 709 -0.73 4.18 28.29
N GLY A 710 0.42 4.80 28.59
CA GLY A 710 0.59 5.70 29.73
C GLY A 710 -0.31 6.94 29.69
N ARG A 711 -0.93 7.24 28.54
CA ARG A 711 -1.85 8.36 28.36
C ARG A 711 -3.27 7.92 28.01
N ALA A 712 -3.59 6.63 28.17
CA ALA A 712 -4.93 6.12 27.90
C ALA A 712 -6.01 6.78 28.78
N PRO A 713 -7.15 7.18 28.20
CA PRO A 713 -8.27 7.77 28.94
C PRO A 713 -8.95 6.72 29.85
N PRO A 714 -9.67 7.14 30.91
CA PRO A 714 -10.27 6.23 31.88
C PRO A 714 -11.11 5.10 31.28
N SER A 715 -11.94 5.36 30.27
CA SER A 715 -12.75 4.32 29.59
C SER A 715 -11.94 3.26 28.86
N ARG A 716 -10.67 3.52 28.55
CA ARG A 716 -9.79 2.61 27.80
C ARG A 716 -8.86 1.80 28.70
N ARG A 717 -8.73 2.12 29.99
CA ARG A 717 -7.78 1.45 30.90
C ARG A 717 -8.20 0.03 31.29
N SER A 718 -9.51 -0.24 31.30
CA SER A 718 -10.08 -1.56 31.61
C SER A 718 -10.46 -2.37 30.38
N LEU A 719 -10.25 -1.84 29.18
CA LEU A 719 -10.60 -2.49 27.93
C LEU A 719 -9.33 -2.86 27.16
N PRO A 720 -9.27 -4.04 26.54
CA PRO A 720 -8.22 -4.37 25.58
C PRO A 720 -8.12 -3.32 24.46
N SER A 721 -6.90 -3.03 24.04
CA SER A 721 -6.65 -2.24 22.83
C SER A 721 -6.72 -3.08 21.56
N VAL A 722 -6.58 -4.40 21.69
CA VAL A 722 -6.65 -5.38 20.60
C VAL A 722 -7.90 -6.26 20.77
N ASP A 723 -8.61 -6.52 19.68
CA ASP A 723 -9.73 -7.47 19.69
C ASP A 723 -9.18 -8.91 19.83
N PRO A 724 -9.85 -9.84 20.54
CA PRO A 724 -9.38 -11.24 20.66
C PRO A 724 -9.11 -11.87 19.30
N PHE A 725 -8.02 -12.63 19.19
CA PHE A 725 -7.58 -13.19 17.91
C PHE A 725 -7.06 -14.62 18.06
N GLU A 726 -7.11 -15.38 16.97
CA GLU A 726 -6.62 -16.76 16.93
C GLU A 726 -5.18 -16.82 16.40
N ARG A 727 -4.33 -17.62 17.06
CA ARG A 727 -3.00 -18.00 16.56
C ARG A 727 -2.80 -19.49 16.72
N GLN A 728 -2.59 -20.17 15.58
CA GLN A 728 -2.29 -21.60 15.53
C GLN A 728 -3.31 -22.46 16.32
N GLY A 729 -4.61 -22.13 16.23
CA GLY A 729 -5.68 -22.83 16.95
C GLY A 729 -5.87 -22.41 18.42
N ILE A 730 -5.06 -21.47 18.94
CA ILE A 730 -5.23 -20.89 20.28
C ILE A 730 -5.98 -19.56 20.16
N ALA A 731 -7.05 -19.41 20.94
CA ALA A 731 -7.65 -18.11 21.16
C ALA A 731 -6.80 -17.29 22.13
N ILE A 732 -6.20 -16.20 21.64
CA ILE A 732 -5.46 -15.23 22.45
C ILE A 732 -6.44 -14.14 22.89
N ILE A 733 -6.65 -14.04 24.19
CA ILE A 733 -7.48 -13.01 24.83
C ILE A 733 -6.52 -11.99 25.45
N PRO A 734 -6.42 -10.77 24.90
CA PRO A 734 -5.51 -9.76 25.44
C PRO A 734 -5.88 -9.39 26.89
N ALA A 735 -4.86 -9.31 27.74
CA ALA A 735 -4.98 -9.05 29.17
C ALA A 735 -4.35 -7.70 29.53
N PRO A 736 -5.03 -6.84 30.30
CA PRO A 736 -4.46 -5.62 30.85
C PRO A 736 -3.17 -5.86 31.64
N ILE A 737 -2.19 -4.95 31.55
CA ILE A 737 -0.93 -5.04 32.30
C ILE A 737 -1.17 -5.18 33.82
N ALA A 738 -2.23 -4.56 34.36
CA ALA A 738 -2.59 -4.69 35.76
C ALA A 738 -2.98 -6.13 36.16
N GLN A 739 -3.63 -6.87 35.27
CA GLN A 739 -3.99 -8.27 35.49
C GLN A 739 -2.75 -9.16 35.44
N THR A 740 -1.88 -8.98 34.43
CA THR A 740 -0.60 -9.69 34.34
C THR A 740 0.26 -9.43 35.58
N HIS A 741 0.32 -8.18 36.05
CA HIS A 741 1.02 -7.82 37.27
C HIS A 741 0.47 -8.56 38.50
N ALA A 742 -0.84 -8.53 38.74
CA ALA A 742 -1.46 -9.19 39.89
C ALA A 742 -1.19 -10.71 39.90
N MET A 743 -1.32 -11.36 38.75
CA MET A 743 -1.04 -12.79 38.63
C MET A 743 0.44 -13.13 38.85
N LEU A 744 1.36 -12.31 38.35
CA LEU A 744 2.79 -12.52 38.58
C LEU A 744 3.15 -12.36 40.06
N GLN A 745 2.54 -11.42 40.77
CA GLN A 745 2.72 -11.26 42.23
C GLN A 745 2.19 -12.48 42.99
N GLU A 746 0.98 -12.95 42.65
CA GLU A 746 0.40 -14.16 43.26
C GLU A 746 1.27 -15.40 43.02
N LEU A 747 1.82 -15.57 41.81
CA LEU A 747 2.74 -16.65 41.49
C LEU A 747 4.04 -16.57 42.32
N VAL A 748 4.58 -15.37 42.54
CA VAL A 748 5.76 -15.15 43.37
C VAL A 748 5.49 -15.48 44.85
N GLU A 749 4.30 -15.13 45.36
CA GLU A 749 3.88 -15.45 46.72
C GLU A 749 3.67 -16.95 46.93
N GLN A 750 3.01 -17.62 45.99
CA GLN A 750 2.72 -19.06 46.06
C GLN A 750 3.96 -19.92 45.82
N TYR A 751 4.87 -19.47 44.96
CA TYR A 751 6.08 -20.18 44.59
C TYR A 751 7.30 -19.26 44.67
N PRO A 752 7.89 -19.03 45.86
CA PRO A 752 9.06 -18.16 46.02
C PRO A 752 10.25 -18.56 45.14
N ALA A 753 10.33 -19.85 44.79
CA ALA A 753 11.27 -20.43 43.81
C ALA A 753 11.30 -19.67 42.47
N VAL A 754 10.18 -19.07 42.06
CA VAL A 754 10.02 -18.31 40.81
C VAL A 754 10.93 -17.08 40.77
N THR A 755 11.26 -16.50 41.92
CA THR A 755 12.15 -15.32 42.00
C THR A 755 13.63 -15.64 41.81
N PHE A 756 14.02 -16.91 41.93
CA PHE A 756 15.40 -17.35 41.73
C PHE A 756 15.76 -17.53 40.24
N ASP A 757 14.74 -17.58 39.35
CA ASP A 757 14.96 -17.51 37.91
C ASP A 757 15.27 -16.06 37.49
N LEU A 758 16.48 -15.82 36.98
CA LEU A 758 16.95 -14.47 36.63
C LEU A 758 16.08 -13.76 35.57
N ASP A 759 15.48 -14.51 34.65
CA ASP A 759 14.66 -13.91 33.59
C ASP A 759 13.24 -13.64 34.07
N ILE A 760 12.66 -14.56 34.84
CA ILE A 760 11.32 -14.36 35.43
C ILE A 760 11.37 -13.29 36.52
N GLY A 761 12.41 -13.28 37.36
CA GLY A 761 12.61 -12.23 38.36
C GLY A 761 12.74 -10.85 37.73
N PHE A 762 13.50 -10.71 36.63
CA PHE A 762 13.56 -9.45 35.88
C PHE A 762 12.21 -9.06 35.26
N LEU A 763 11.51 -10.03 34.66
CA LEU A 763 10.18 -9.83 34.09
C LEU A 763 9.20 -9.27 35.14
N VAL A 764 9.17 -9.86 36.34
CA VAL A 764 8.32 -9.39 37.45
C VAL A 764 8.64 -7.92 37.79
N LEU A 765 9.91 -7.59 37.97
CA LEU A 765 10.35 -6.22 38.27
C LEU A 765 9.98 -5.23 37.16
N LEU A 766 10.10 -5.62 35.90
CA LEU A 766 9.73 -4.72 34.80
C LEU A 766 8.21 -4.57 34.65
N VAL A 767 7.44 -5.64 34.86
CA VAL A 767 5.98 -5.54 34.84
C VAL A 767 5.48 -4.67 35.99
N GLU A 768 6.10 -4.76 37.18
CA GLU A 768 5.86 -3.84 38.29
C GLU A 768 6.21 -2.39 37.91
N PHE A 769 7.37 -2.16 37.28
CA PHE A 769 7.75 -0.85 36.76
C PHE A 769 6.74 -0.29 35.76
N LEU A 770 6.27 -1.11 34.80
CA LEU A 770 5.26 -0.70 33.84
C LEU A 770 3.94 -0.36 34.52
N HIS A 771 3.49 -1.20 35.45
CA HIS A 771 2.28 -0.97 36.20
C HIS A 771 2.35 0.36 36.99
N ASP A 772 3.43 0.60 37.74
CA ASP A 772 3.66 1.85 38.49
C ASP A 772 3.73 3.07 37.55
N ALA A 773 4.47 2.96 36.45
CA ALA A 773 4.62 4.04 35.47
C ALA A 773 3.28 4.43 34.85
N LEU A 774 2.46 3.45 34.43
CA LEU A 774 1.12 3.69 33.89
C LEU A 774 0.22 4.37 34.93
N GLN A 775 0.17 3.83 36.16
CA GLN A 775 -0.64 4.40 37.24
C GLN A 775 -0.27 5.85 37.56
N ARG A 776 1.04 6.16 37.64
CA ARG A 776 1.50 7.54 37.88
C ARG A 776 1.12 8.48 36.74
N ARG A 777 1.29 8.06 35.48
CA ARG A 777 0.94 8.89 34.32
C ARG A 777 -0.56 9.13 34.23
N TRP A 778 -1.37 8.10 34.48
CA TRP A 778 -2.83 8.22 34.53
C TRP A 778 -3.31 9.16 35.64
N ARG A 779 -2.75 9.05 36.86
CA ARG A 779 -3.07 9.97 37.97
C ARG A 779 -2.71 11.41 37.63
N ARG A 780 -1.49 11.65 37.12
CA ARG A 780 -1.05 13.00 36.71
C ARG A 780 -1.97 13.60 35.65
N ARG A 781 -2.39 12.80 34.67
CA ARG A 781 -3.36 13.21 33.65
C ARG A 781 -4.71 13.56 34.27
N ASP A 782 -5.27 12.66 35.08
CA ASP A 782 -6.59 12.86 35.69
C ASP A 782 -6.60 14.08 36.62
N ASP A 783 -5.51 14.32 37.35
CA ASP A 783 -5.35 15.49 38.21
C ASP A 783 -5.21 16.78 37.40
N ALA A 784 -4.42 16.79 36.33
CA ALA A 784 -4.31 17.92 35.41
C ALA A 784 -5.68 18.27 34.77
N ARG A 785 -6.44 17.24 34.40
CA ARG A 785 -7.80 17.40 33.86
C ARG A 785 -8.76 17.98 34.90
N LYS A 786 -8.76 17.47 36.14
CA LYS A 786 -9.56 18.05 37.24
C LYS A 786 -9.21 19.50 37.51
N GLN A 787 -7.93 19.87 37.49
CA GLN A 787 -7.47 21.25 37.69
C GLN A 787 -7.95 22.17 36.56
N HIS A 788 -7.84 21.71 35.30
CA HIS A 788 -8.36 22.43 34.15
C HIS A 788 -9.89 22.60 34.19
N ASP A 789 -10.61 21.56 34.60
CA ASP A 789 -12.07 21.60 34.75
C ASP A 789 -12.49 22.59 35.84
N ALA A 790 -11.85 22.54 37.02
CA ALA A 790 -12.08 23.50 38.10
C ALA A 790 -11.78 24.96 37.69
N ALA A 791 -10.70 25.19 36.94
CA ALA A 791 -10.34 26.53 36.44
C ALA A 791 -11.35 27.06 35.42
N LYS A 792 -11.88 26.20 34.54
CA LYS A 792 -12.86 26.58 33.53
C LYS A 792 -14.25 26.79 34.11
N ASP A 793 -14.64 26.00 35.12
CA ASP A 793 -15.91 26.17 35.84
C ASP A 793 -15.90 27.44 36.70
N ALA A 794 -14.74 27.82 37.26
CA ALA A 794 -14.56 29.11 37.92
C ALA A 794 -14.64 30.32 36.96
N LEU A 795 -14.38 30.12 35.66
CA LEU A 795 -14.40 31.17 34.63
C LEU A 795 -15.75 31.26 33.88
N SER A 796 -16.63 30.26 34.01
CA SER A 796 -17.87 30.12 33.21
C SER A 796 -19.11 29.94 34.10
N ALA A 797 -19.60 31.02 34.70
CA ALA A 797 -20.88 31.03 35.42
C ALA A 797 -22.13 31.17 34.53
N ALA A 798 -22.02 31.04 33.19
CA ALA A 798 -23.17 31.06 32.29
C ALA A 798 -22.99 30.14 31.08
N THR A 799 -23.84 29.13 30.97
CA THR A 799 -24.09 28.27 29.77
C THR A 799 -22.84 27.70 29.09
N ALA A 800 -22.24 26.68 29.69
CA ALA A 800 -21.27 25.83 29.00
C ALA A 800 -22.01 24.73 28.21
N PRO A 801 -21.74 24.53 26.90
CA PRO A 801 -22.21 23.36 26.19
C PRO A 801 -21.59 22.09 26.80
N ALA A 802 -22.35 20.98 26.79
CA ALA A 802 -21.88 19.68 27.26
C ALA A 802 -20.55 19.30 26.57
N ARG A 803 -19.51 19.00 27.37
CA ARG A 803 -18.17 18.65 26.88
C ARG A 803 -18.11 17.20 26.36
N PRO A 804 -17.21 16.92 25.39
CA PRO A 804 -17.37 15.83 24.43
C PRO A 804 -17.27 14.43 25.06
N SER A 805 -18.11 13.52 24.57
CA SER A 805 -18.04 12.09 24.85
C SER A 805 -16.69 11.53 24.42
N GLU A 806 -16.07 10.70 25.27
CA GLU A 806 -14.82 9.99 24.93
C GLU A 806 -14.98 9.22 23.61
N LEU A 807 -13.97 9.32 22.75
CA LEU A 807 -14.02 8.75 21.40
C LEU A 807 -13.87 7.22 21.47
N PRO A 808 -14.85 6.45 20.96
CA PRO A 808 -14.77 4.99 20.99
C PRO A 808 -13.58 4.51 20.14
N ARG A 809 -12.83 3.51 20.65
CA ARG A 809 -11.62 2.89 20.07
C ARG A 809 -10.36 3.76 19.97
N ILE A 810 -10.47 5.09 20.01
CA ILE A 810 -9.31 5.99 19.93
C ILE A 810 -8.65 6.14 21.30
N ILE A 811 -7.32 6.09 21.32
CA ILE A 811 -6.52 6.50 22.47
C ILE A 811 -6.21 7.99 22.30
N ASP A 812 -7.02 8.82 22.97
CA ASP A 812 -6.80 10.28 23.03
C ASP A 812 -5.82 10.61 24.16
N THR A 813 -4.60 10.97 23.77
CA THR A 813 -3.53 11.23 24.73
C THR A 813 -3.64 12.59 25.44
N GLU A 814 -4.58 13.47 25.04
CA GLU A 814 -4.70 14.88 25.47
C GLU A 814 -3.37 15.68 25.36
N ASP A 815 -2.33 15.09 24.76
CA ASP A 815 -1.02 15.67 24.54
C ASP A 815 -0.98 16.11 23.09
N ALA A 816 -0.94 17.43 22.87
CA ALA A 816 -0.96 18.02 21.53
C ALA A 816 0.20 17.52 20.64
N GLN A 817 1.34 17.12 21.23
CA GLN A 817 2.46 16.60 20.45
C GLN A 817 2.20 15.18 19.96
N LEU A 818 1.62 14.31 20.80
CA LEU A 818 1.32 12.91 20.46
C LEU A 818 0.01 12.74 19.69
N GLY A 819 -1.02 13.50 20.03
CA GLY A 819 -2.35 13.43 19.44
C GLY A 819 -3.09 12.13 19.77
N CYS A 820 -3.81 11.59 18.78
CA CYS A 820 -4.66 10.41 18.94
C CYS A 820 -4.06 9.19 18.25
N LEU A 821 -4.19 8.01 18.85
CA LEU A 821 -3.83 6.72 18.23
C LEU A 821 -5.09 5.90 17.92
N LEU A 822 -5.19 5.43 16.68
CA LEU A 822 -6.18 4.45 16.23
C LEU A 822 -5.48 3.15 15.82
N ALA A 823 -5.73 2.08 16.56
CA ALA A 823 -5.28 0.74 16.20
C ALA A 823 -6.15 0.15 15.09
N LEU A 824 -5.52 -0.31 14.02
CA LEU A 824 -6.16 -0.90 12.84
C LEU A 824 -5.98 -2.43 12.80
N HIS A 825 -6.86 -3.10 12.05
CA HIS A 825 -6.85 -4.56 11.86
C HIS A 825 -7.07 -4.99 10.38
N CYS A 826 -6.98 -4.05 9.44
CA CYS A 826 -7.32 -4.29 8.04
C CYS A 826 -6.12 -4.79 7.20
N GLY A 827 -4.87 -4.64 7.67
CA GLY A 827 -3.63 -4.88 6.90
C GLY A 827 -3.26 -3.71 5.99
N HIS A 828 -2.10 -3.72 5.34
CA HIS A 828 -1.54 -2.52 4.67
C HIS A 828 -2.41 -1.96 3.53
N ASN A 829 -2.76 -2.79 2.55
CA ASN A 829 -3.40 -2.37 1.30
C ASN A 829 -4.92 -2.59 1.31
N LYS A 830 -5.59 -2.42 2.45
CA LYS A 830 -7.04 -2.59 2.57
C LYS A 830 -7.71 -1.35 3.15
N ASN A 831 -8.96 -1.13 2.78
CA ASN A 831 -9.80 -0.10 3.40
C ASN A 831 -10.01 -0.42 4.89
N PHE A 832 -10.18 0.63 5.68
CA PHE A 832 -10.57 0.52 7.08
C PHE A 832 -11.88 -0.25 7.21
N HIS A 833 -11.99 -1.02 8.29
CA HIS A 833 -13.26 -1.60 8.70
C HIS A 833 -14.26 -0.51 9.07
N GLU A 834 -15.55 -0.81 9.01
CA GLU A 834 -16.60 0.20 9.27
C GLU A 834 -16.48 0.84 10.65
N ARG A 835 -16.09 0.07 11.68
CA ARG A 835 -15.83 0.58 13.03
C ARG A 835 -14.62 1.53 13.10
N GLU A 836 -13.59 1.29 12.30
CA GLU A 836 -12.39 2.14 12.21
C GLU A 836 -12.71 3.44 11.46
N LYS A 837 -13.54 3.37 10.40
CA LYS A 837 -14.07 4.54 9.71
C LYS A 837 -14.94 5.40 10.62
N GLN A 838 -15.81 4.79 11.43
CA GLN A 838 -16.61 5.50 12.42
C GLN A 838 -15.73 6.22 13.46
N ALA A 839 -14.65 5.58 13.91
CA ALA A 839 -13.67 6.21 14.80
C ALA A 839 -12.99 7.41 14.12
N LEU A 840 -12.56 7.28 12.86
CA LEU A 840 -12.01 8.38 12.08
C LEU A 840 -13.01 9.55 11.94
N VAL A 841 -14.28 9.28 11.62
CA VAL A 841 -15.34 10.32 11.57
C VAL A 841 -15.47 11.02 12.92
N ALA A 842 -15.52 10.25 14.01
CA ALA A 842 -15.67 10.80 15.34
C ALA A 842 -14.47 11.71 15.72
N PHE A 843 -13.25 11.32 15.34
CA PHE A 843 -12.06 12.16 15.48
C PHE A 843 -12.18 13.46 14.66
N LEU A 844 -12.56 13.38 13.39
CA LEU A 844 -12.67 14.56 12.53
C LEU A 844 -13.74 15.54 13.01
N SER A 845 -14.87 15.05 13.53
CA SER A 845 -15.89 15.88 14.18
C SER A 845 -15.37 16.49 15.49
N HIS A 846 -14.64 15.71 16.30
CA HIS A 846 -14.05 16.18 17.57
C HIS A 846 -13.00 17.27 17.35
N ALA A 847 -12.15 17.13 16.34
CA ALA A 847 -11.18 18.14 15.91
C ALA A 847 -11.85 19.39 15.31
N GLY A 848 -13.19 19.41 15.21
CA GLY A 848 -13.95 20.50 14.61
C GLY A 848 -13.78 20.61 13.10
N PHE A 849 -13.24 19.59 12.43
CA PHE A 849 -13.07 19.58 10.98
C PHE A 849 -14.39 19.34 10.25
N LEU A 850 -15.19 18.39 10.74
CA LEU A 850 -16.55 18.14 10.25
C LEU A 850 -17.57 18.90 11.09
N SER A 851 -18.60 19.44 10.43
CA SER A 851 -19.75 20.09 11.08
C SER A 851 -20.86 19.12 11.48
N VAL A 852 -20.75 17.85 11.09
CA VAL A 852 -21.81 16.83 11.26
C VAL A 852 -21.50 15.98 12.50
N ALA A 853 -22.49 15.83 13.38
CA ALA A 853 -22.43 14.87 14.48
C ALA A 853 -22.30 13.44 13.92
N PRO A 854 -21.48 12.56 14.51
CA PRO A 854 -21.28 11.21 13.98
C PRO A 854 -22.63 10.49 13.83
N PRO A 855 -22.85 9.72 12.75
CA PRO A 855 -24.08 8.97 12.58
C PRO A 855 -24.25 8.00 13.76
N PRO A 856 -25.50 7.76 14.22
CA PRO A 856 -25.73 6.82 15.32
C PRO A 856 -25.21 5.44 14.91
N PRO A 857 -24.61 4.67 15.84
CA PRO A 857 -24.11 3.34 15.54
C PRO A 857 -25.26 2.49 14.99
N SER A 858 -25.07 1.94 13.78
CA SER A 858 -26.02 0.98 13.23
C SER A 858 -26.08 -0.22 14.19
N SER A 859 -27.29 -0.56 14.64
CA SER A 859 -27.56 -1.59 15.64
C SER A 859 -27.36 -3.02 15.12
N SER A 860 -26.43 -3.24 14.19
CA SER A 860 -26.04 -4.56 13.71
C SER A 860 -24.76 -5.01 14.41
N ASP A 861 -24.84 -5.21 15.73
CA ASP A 861 -23.85 -5.99 16.46
C ASP A 861 -24.38 -7.43 16.56
N PRO A 862 -23.86 -8.39 15.76
CA PRO A 862 -24.35 -9.77 15.78
C PRO A 862 -24.03 -10.51 17.09
N MET A 863 -23.25 -9.91 18.01
CA MET A 863 -22.84 -10.53 19.26
C MET A 863 -23.77 -10.29 20.47
N ARG A 864 -24.84 -9.50 20.34
CA ARG A 864 -25.72 -9.14 21.48
C ARG A 864 -27.11 -9.80 21.48
N ARG A 865 -27.34 -10.88 20.71
CA ARG A 865 -28.65 -11.58 20.66
C ARG A 865 -28.77 -12.86 21.49
N ASN A 866 -27.74 -13.34 22.19
CA ASN A 866 -27.82 -14.59 22.96
C ASN A 866 -27.66 -14.36 24.48
N ALA A 867 -28.47 -13.49 25.06
CA ALA A 867 -28.61 -13.39 26.52
C ALA A 867 -29.99 -12.86 26.91
N SER A 868 -31.07 -13.44 26.39
CA SER A 868 -32.41 -13.39 26.99
C SER A 868 -33.39 -14.29 26.23
N THR A 869 -33.24 -15.60 26.37
CA THR A 869 -34.31 -16.61 26.32
C THR A 869 -33.79 -17.87 27.00
#